data_AF-A0AAQ4DUK6-F1
#
_entry.id   AF-A0AAQ4DUK6-F1
#
_cell.length_a   1.000
_cell.length_b   1.000
_cell.length_c   1.000
_cell.angle_alpha   90.00
_cell.angle_beta   90.00
_cell.angle_gamma   90.00
#
_symmetry.space_group_name_H-M   'P 1'
#
loop_
_entity.id
_entity.type
_entity.pdbx_description
1 polymer ?
#
loop_
_entity_poly.entity_id
_entity_poly.type
_entity_poly.pdbx_seq_one_letter_code
_entity_poly.pdbx_strand_id
1 'polypeptide(L)'
;MGSAAVDFEARLEDHHCLLVLVQPLGPAGPLWDRALEHICRVRCTQLNDQQQPDGSRGVWLRYVTSYAADGSHWGDFQAHRRVLGLLTVGECGSKDENGGGVEALCHQHEQLLQQHPTAIDSRCLLFGGTASQPLPPLVSASGEEEADRGEEAVPPVSKLRSTQCLLYPELDGEKLERDVADFAASLAWVLESRRLERCFDRHGPSASALPLLKAPFEDFVGLDTESRQFRRRCQGRQRKQLGDLSLQLGLGREAHALYTEAQELLRSVPDWLWLAATLEGAVATTCTLTAGGSEAIQQQRRLSGPAVDEGWEQLRESCIHYAKYSPVAPIQAECGIKAARWLAAQGRALVAAEFVQSVVSMNLALSELEKVSWYGSLARLYSELGLERKAAFYMRVAALKCMAGKPNPTQCYQLLLKSLPGYRLSLEKPAKGGTMEGWPRLQIQLLQDLLVTARKMDDLAQAVSHVCQLLEWRLEWLSPTERAEACQQLQALASRLQGPASAQPPLLHLPLVRRFQPQAPAPHLRPLRLGSQTGSAAVSSSNSPFIFSPLQPHRRSGRAPLLWVQGEVAAVALQLCNPLPTELAVQHMSLVADGVPLESFPASLELPPESSPYPVKLLGTPRATGQLRLLGGC
;
A
#
# COMPACT_ATOMS: atom_id res chain seq x y z
N MET A 1 -19.35 -25.19 -5.52
CA MET A 1 -18.08 -25.05 -6.24
C MET A 1 -17.52 -23.69 -5.88
N GLY A 2 -16.40 -23.65 -5.16
CA GLY A 2 -15.80 -22.40 -4.68
C GLY A 2 -15.40 -21.52 -5.86
N SER A 3 -15.92 -20.30 -5.91
CA SER A 3 -15.38 -19.27 -6.81
C SER A 3 -13.92 -19.04 -6.41
N ALA A 4 -12.99 -19.09 -7.37
CA ALA A 4 -11.62 -18.67 -7.10
C ALA A 4 -11.64 -17.24 -6.54
N ALA A 5 -10.98 -17.02 -5.40
CA ALA A 5 -10.80 -15.67 -4.89
C ALA A 5 -9.90 -14.89 -5.86
N VAL A 6 -10.24 -13.63 -6.10
CA VAL A 6 -9.49 -12.77 -7.02
C VAL A 6 -8.14 -12.42 -6.38
N ASP A 7 -7.04 -12.74 -7.07
CA ASP A 7 -5.72 -12.24 -6.68
C ASP A 7 -5.56 -10.78 -7.14
N PHE A 8 -5.81 -9.85 -6.22
CA PHE A 8 -5.69 -8.42 -6.51
C PHE A 8 -4.24 -7.96 -6.73
N GLU A 9 -3.25 -8.77 -6.38
CA GLU A 9 -1.82 -8.50 -6.59
C GLU A 9 -1.25 -9.24 -7.82
N ALA A 10 -2.12 -9.85 -8.63
CA ALA A 10 -1.71 -10.60 -9.80
C ALA A 10 -0.93 -9.76 -10.83
N ARG A 11 0.11 -10.38 -11.38
CA ARG A 11 1.09 -9.80 -12.29
C ARG A 11 1.26 -10.69 -13.53
N LEU A 12 1.70 -10.11 -14.66
CA LEU A 12 2.03 -10.94 -15.84
C LEU A 12 3.26 -11.79 -15.56
N GLU A 13 4.16 -11.28 -14.72
CA GLU A 13 5.35 -11.95 -14.23
C GLU A 13 5.01 -13.26 -13.50
N ASP A 14 3.83 -13.39 -12.90
CA ASP A 14 3.46 -14.62 -12.21
C ASP A 14 3.45 -15.85 -13.15
N HIS A 15 3.19 -15.65 -14.45
CA HIS A 15 3.15 -16.72 -15.45
C HIS A 15 4.51 -17.43 -15.64
N HIS A 16 5.63 -16.81 -15.28
CA HIS A 16 6.96 -17.42 -15.37
C HIS A 16 7.50 -17.93 -14.03
N CYS A 17 6.69 -17.90 -12.97
CA CYS A 17 7.10 -18.29 -11.62
C CYS A 17 6.51 -19.64 -11.20
N LEU A 18 7.27 -20.35 -10.35
CA LEU A 18 6.81 -21.51 -9.60
C LEU A 18 6.17 -21.02 -8.30
N LEU A 19 4.89 -21.35 -8.09
CA LEU A 19 4.17 -20.93 -6.88
C LEU A 19 4.53 -21.84 -5.69
N VAL A 20 5.04 -21.23 -4.63
CA VAL A 20 5.40 -21.88 -3.37
C VAL A 20 4.59 -21.28 -2.23
N LEU A 21 3.88 -22.14 -1.50
CA LEU A 21 3.17 -21.76 -0.29
C LEU A 21 4.10 -21.87 0.92
N VAL A 22 4.15 -20.82 1.74
CA VAL A 22 4.93 -20.79 3.00
C VAL A 22 3.97 -20.63 4.17
N GLN A 23 3.95 -21.56 5.12
CA GLN A 23 3.02 -21.52 6.26
C GLN A 23 3.72 -21.67 7.62
N PRO A 24 3.31 -20.90 8.64
CA PRO A 24 3.80 -21.10 9.99
C PRO A 24 3.17 -22.35 10.61
N LEU A 25 3.97 -23.12 11.36
CA LEU A 25 3.51 -24.18 12.24
C LEU A 25 3.38 -23.60 13.66
N GLY A 26 2.18 -23.09 13.96
CA GLY A 26 1.91 -22.35 15.21
C GLY A 26 1.79 -20.83 15.00
N PRO A 27 1.83 -20.05 16.09
CA PRO A 27 1.66 -18.60 16.01
C PRO A 27 2.83 -17.94 15.28
N ALA A 28 2.54 -17.06 14.33
CA ALA A 28 3.55 -16.26 13.65
C ALA A 28 4.21 -15.28 14.64
N GLY A 29 5.49 -15.52 14.92
CA GLY A 29 6.32 -14.70 15.81
C GLY A 29 7.53 -14.07 15.09
N PRO A 30 8.48 -13.47 15.83
CA PRO A 30 9.64 -12.79 15.23
C PRO A 30 10.56 -13.74 14.46
N LEU A 31 10.64 -15.02 14.85
CA LEU A 31 11.36 -16.04 14.11
C LEU A 31 10.75 -16.25 12.71
N TRP A 32 9.42 -16.34 12.63
CA TRP A 32 8.70 -16.51 11.37
C TRP A 32 9.02 -15.37 10.41
N ASP A 33 8.96 -14.12 10.86
CA ASP A 33 9.24 -12.96 10.00
C ASP A 33 10.66 -12.99 9.44
N ARG A 34 11.65 -13.33 10.28
CA ARG A 34 13.06 -13.44 9.87
C ARG A 34 13.29 -14.62 8.92
N ALA A 35 12.73 -15.79 9.22
CA ALA A 35 12.85 -16.97 8.36
C ALA A 35 12.18 -16.73 6.99
N LEU A 36 11.01 -16.11 6.98
CA LEU A 36 10.29 -15.74 5.76
C LEU A 36 11.11 -14.76 4.91
N GLU A 37 11.79 -13.79 5.52
CA GLU A 37 12.70 -12.87 4.82
C GLU A 37 13.81 -13.65 4.08
N HIS A 38 14.49 -14.57 4.76
CA HIS A 38 15.53 -15.41 4.16
C HIS A 38 14.99 -16.32 3.05
N ILE A 39 13.84 -16.98 3.26
CA ILE A 39 13.16 -17.78 2.23
C ILE A 39 12.89 -16.93 0.98
N CYS A 40 12.39 -15.70 1.15
CA CYS A 40 12.04 -14.82 0.04
C CYS A 40 13.24 -14.15 -0.66
N ARG A 41 14.47 -14.31 -0.14
CA ARG A 41 15.71 -13.92 -0.84
C ARG A 41 16.06 -14.89 -1.96
N VAL A 42 15.70 -16.17 -1.81
CA VAL A 42 15.91 -17.20 -2.84
C VAL A 42 14.81 -17.09 -3.91
N ARG A 43 14.95 -16.13 -4.82
CA ARG A 43 13.90 -15.85 -5.84
C ARG A 43 14.06 -16.63 -7.13
N CYS A 44 15.25 -17.18 -7.38
CA CYS A 44 15.58 -17.86 -8.61
C CYS A 44 16.53 -19.03 -8.33
N THR A 45 16.36 -20.12 -9.09
CA THR A 45 17.29 -21.24 -9.14
C THR A 45 17.79 -21.41 -10.58
N GLN A 46 19.02 -21.89 -10.75
CA GLN A 46 19.60 -22.13 -12.07
C GLN A 46 19.42 -23.60 -12.46
N LEU A 47 18.86 -23.82 -13.64
CA LEU A 47 18.74 -25.14 -14.23
C LEU A 47 19.75 -25.27 -15.38
N ASN A 48 20.63 -26.25 -15.30
CA ASN A 48 21.64 -26.48 -16.34
C ASN A 48 20.98 -27.01 -17.61
N ASP A 49 21.26 -26.37 -18.73
CA ASP A 49 20.72 -26.73 -20.04
C ASP A 49 21.88 -26.97 -21.01
N GLN A 50 22.09 -28.24 -21.36
CA GLN A 50 23.14 -28.64 -22.32
C GLN A 50 22.86 -28.10 -23.74
N GLN A 51 21.65 -27.62 -24.04
CA GLN A 51 21.24 -27.15 -25.36
C GLN A 51 21.35 -25.62 -25.54
N GLN A 52 21.65 -24.84 -24.48
CA GLN A 52 21.80 -23.38 -24.53
C GLN A 52 23.29 -22.96 -24.55
N PRO A 53 23.65 -21.87 -25.27
CA PRO A 53 25.04 -21.41 -25.37
C PRO A 53 25.62 -20.89 -24.04
N ASP A 54 24.79 -20.41 -23.10
CA ASP A 54 25.19 -19.94 -21.76
C ASP A 54 25.05 -21.03 -20.65
N GLY A 55 24.72 -22.27 -21.01
CA GLY A 55 24.77 -23.45 -20.14
C GLY A 55 23.76 -23.56 -18.98
N SER A 56 23.11 -22.46 -18.57
CA SER A 56 22.10 -22.46 -17.50
C SER A 56 20.99 -21.44 -17.74
N ARG A 57 19.76 -21.76 -17.31
CA ARG A 57 18.59 -20.88 -17.34
C ARG A 57 17.98 -20.68 -15.95
N GLY A 58 17.53 -19.46 -15.66
CA GLY A 58 16.91 -19.11 -14.40
C GLY A 58 15.43 -19.51 -14.33
N VAL A 59 15.05 -20.19 -13.25
CA VAL A 59 13.67 -20.55 -12.89
C VAL A 59 13.26 -19.75 -11.67
N TRP A 60 12.17 -19.00 -11.76
CA TRP A 60 11.76 -18.03 -10.73
C TRP A 60 10.73 -18.63 -9.77
N LEU A 61 10.73 -18.18 -8.51
CA LEU A 61 9.78 -18.60 -7.49
C LEU A 61 8.90 -17.43 -7.06
N ARG A 62 7.62 -17.73 -6.81
CA ARG A 62 6.66 -16.81 -6.18
C ARG A 62 6.23 -17.41 -4.85
N TYR A 63 6.62 -16.77 -3.75
CA TYR A 63 6.20 -17.15 -2.41
C TYR A 63 4.89 -16.46 -2.02
N VAL A 64 3.96 -17.23 -1.46
CA VAL A 64 2.72 -16.73 -0.87
C VAL A 64 2.54 -17.32 0.52
N THR A 65 2.00 -16.55 1.46
CA THR A 65 1.76 -17.01 2.85
C THR A 65 0.33 -17.45 3.11
N SER A 66 -0.56 -17.21 2.14
CA SER A 66 -1.96 -17.63 2.16
C SER A 66 -2.42 -17.87 0.73
N TYR A 67 -2.96 -19.05 0.47
CA TYR A 67 -3.49 -19.44 -0.83
C TYR A 67 -4.63 -20.45 -0.66
N ALA A 68 -5.76 -20.21 -1.33
CA ALA A 68 -6.89 -21.14 -1.26
C ALA A 68 -6.55 -22.45 -1.98
N ALA A 69 -6.84 -23.60 -1.34
CA ALA A 69 -6.61 -24.92 -1.95
C ALA A 69 -7.31 -25.06 -3.32
N ASP A 70 -8.53 -24.54 -3.44
CA ASP A 70 -9.31 -24.51 -4.68
C ASP A 70 -8.62 -23.77 -5.83
N GLY A 71 -7.72 -22.83 -5.53
CA GLY A 71 -6.94 -22.11 -6.53
C GLY A 71 -6.05 -23.05 -7.36
N SER A 72 -5.52 -24.11 -6.74
CA SER A 72 -4.64 -25.06 -7.42
C SER A 72 -5.37 -25.95 -8.44
N HIS A 73 -6.71 -26.08 -8.32
CA HIS A 73 -7.52 -26.80 -9.32
C HIS A 73 -7.52 -26.09 -10.68
N TRP A 74 -7.26 -24.78 -10.72
CA TRP A 74 -7.10 -24.03 -11.96
C TRP A 74 -5.72 -24.23 -12.60
N GLY A 75 -4.82 -25.01 -11.98
CA GLY A 75 -3.44 -25.21 -12.44
C GLY A 75 -3.30 -25.85 -13.82
N ASP A 76 -4.24 -26.69 -14.26
CA ASP A 76 -4.21 -27.22 -15.64
C ASP A 76 -4.64 -26.16 -16.67
N PHE A 77 -5.46 -25.21 -16.23
CA PHE A 77 -5.92 -24.09 -17.06
C PHE A 77 -4.90 -22.95 -17.09
N GLN A 78 -4.25 -22.63 -15.97
CA GLN A 78 -3.21 -21.61 -15.80
C GLN A 78 -2.14 -22.13 -14.84
N ALA A 79 -0.99 -22.56 -15.36
CA ALA A 79 0.02 -23.28 -14.57
C ALA A 79 0.56 -22.50 -13.36
N HIS A 80 0.64 -21.17 -13.45
CA HIS A 80 1.12 -20.32 -12.35
C HIS A 80 0.21 -20.26 -11.13
N ARG A 81 -1.00 -20.81 -11.21
CA ARG A 81 -1.92 -20.97 -10.06
C ARG A 81 -1.70 -22.26 -9.29
N ARG A 82 -0.95 -23.22 -9.84
CA ARG A 82 -0.69 -24.50 -9.19
C ARG A 82 0.33 -24.29 -8.08
N VAL A 83 -0.04 -24.58 -6.84
CA VAL A 83 0.94 -24.68 -5.75
C VAL A 83 1.83 -25.88 -6.04
N LEU A 84 3.11 -25.63 -6.31
CA LEU A 84 4.11 -26.63 -6.68
C LEU A 84 4.99 -27.03 -5.50
N GLY A 85 5.15 -26.14 -4.52
CA GLY A 85 5.97 -26.36 -3.36
C GLY A 85 5.27 -25.92 -2.07
N LEU A 86 5.53 -26.64 -0.98
CA LEU A 86 5.10 -26.27 0.37
C LEU A 86 6.31 -26.16 1.30
N LEU A 87 6.52 -24.97 1.86
CA LEU A 87 7.47 -24.74 2.94
C LEU A 87 6.69 -24.47 4.23
N THR A 88 7.04 -25.16 5.30
CA THR A 88 6.49 -24.85 6.63
C THR A 88 7.61 -24.44 7.58
N VAL A 89 7.30 -23.52 8.49
CA VAL A 89 8.28 -22.99 9.45
C VAL A 89 7.73 -23.13 10.86
N GLY A 90 8.42 -23.88 11.72
CA GLY A 90 8.02 -24.11 13.11
C GLY A 90 9.14 -23.81 14.11
N GLU A 91 8.74 -23.50 15.34
CA GLU A 91 9.66 -23.31 16.47
C GLU A 91 9.46 -24.42 17.50
N CYS A 92 10.55 -25.13 17.83
CA CYS A 92 10.59 -26.15 18.86
C CYS A 92 10.87 -25.48 20.22
N GLY A 93 9.89 -25.52 21.13
CA GLY A 93 10.05 -25.00 22.47
C GLY A 93 10.94 -25.89 23.35
N SER A 94 11.71 -25.28 24.25
CA SER A 94 12.60 -26.00 25.19
C SER A 94 11.89 -26.56 26.44
N LYS A 95 10.58 -26.31 26.61
CA LYS A 95 9.79 -26.75 27.76
C LYS A 95 8.39 -27.19 27.31
N ASP A 96 8.13 -28.48 27.44
CA ASP A 96 6.86 -29.16 27.18
C ASP A 96 5.74 -28.72 28.14
N GLU A 97 5.25 -27.48 28.02
CA GLU A 97 3.99 -27.08 28.69
C GLU A 97 2.82 -26.95 27.70
N ASN A 98 3.08 -26.81 26.39
CA ASN A 98 2.06 -26.78 25.33
C ASN A 98 2.38 -27.76 24.18
N GLY A 99 2.58 -29.04 24.48
CA GLY A 99 2.42 -30.17 23.53
C GLY A 99 2.96 -30.02 22.10
N GLY A 100 4.16 -29.49 21.89
CA GLY A 100 4.69 -29.12 20.57
C GLY A 100 6.08 -29.68 20.28
N GLY A 101 6.30 -30.98 20.48
CA GLY A 101 7.53 -31.64 20.04
C GLY A 101 7.68 -31.65 18.51
N VAL A 102 8.87 -31.97 18.01
CA VAL A 102 9.18 -32.10 16.57
C VAL A 102 8.14 -32.96 15.84
N GLU A 103 7.70 -34.07 16.43
CA GLU A 103 6.69 -34.97 15.87
C GLU A 103 5.33 -34.29 15.67
N ALA A 104 4.89 -33.44 16.60
CA ALA A 104 3.62 -32.73 16.50
C ALA A 104 3.64 -31.70 15.35
N LEU A 105 4.77 -30.99 15.19
CA LEU A 105 4.97 -30.04 14.09
C LEU A 105 5.06 -30.75 12.74
N CYS A 106 5.74 -31.90 12.68
CA CYS A 106 5.75 -32.78 11.51
C CYS A 106 4.34 -33.24 11.13
N HIS A 107 3.51 -33.60 12.10
CA HIS A 107 2.13 -34.00 11.82
C HIS A 107 1.28 -32.83 11.29
N GLN A 108 1.47 -31.61 11.83
CA GLN A 108 0.83 -30.41 11.27
C GLN A 108 1.28 -30.12 9.83
N HIS A 109 2.57 -30.30 9.52
CA HIS A 109 3.07 -30.20 8.14
C HIS A 109 2.41 -31.22 7.21
N GLU A 110 2.29 -32.48 7.63
CA GLU A 110 1.60 -33.52 6.85
C GLU A 110 0.12 -33.17 6.61
N GLN A 111 -0.57 -32.60 7.60
CA GLN A 111 -1.95 -32.13 7.45
C GLN A 111 -2.06 -30.99 6.42
N LEU A 112 -1.13 -30.03 6.44
CA LEU A 112 -1.07 -28.94 5.46
C LEU A 112 -0.76 -29.48 4.05
N LEU A 113 0.14 -30.46 3.94
CA LEU A 113 0.46 -31.11 2.67
C LEU A 113 -0.76 -31.82 2.07
N GLN A 114 -1.58 -32.47 2.89
CA GLN A 114 -2.84 -33.09 2.45
C GLN A 114 -3.85 -32.07 1.89
N GLN A 115 -3.83 -30.83 2.38
CA GLN A 115 -4.67 -29.75 1.84
C GLN A 115 -4.18 -29.23 0.48
N HIS A 116 -2.92 -29.50 0.12
CA HIS A 116 -2.28 -29.03 -1.12
C HIS A 116 -1.68 -30.19 -1.93
N PRO A 117 -2.51 -31.10 -2.50
CA PRO A 117 -2.05 -32.32 -3.17
C PRO A 117 -1.28 -32.07 -4.48
N THR A 118 -1.29 -30.84 -5.00
CA THR A 118 -0.54 -30.46 -6.20
C THR A 118 0.93 -30.17 -5.92
N ALA A 119 1.32 -30.03 -4.64
CA ALA A 119 2.71 -29.81 -4.24
C ALA A 119 3.55 -31.02 -4.66
N ILE A 120 4.61 -30.74 -5.43
CA ILE A 120 5.54 -31.73 -5.95
C ILE A 120 6.61 -32.06 -4.90
N ASP A 121 7.06 -31.05 -4.16
CA ASP A 121 7.99 -31.20 -3.05
C ASP A 121 7.50 -30.38 -1.84
N SER A 122 7.93 -30.78 -0.64
CA SER A 122 7.63 -30.07 0.60
C SER A 122 8.78 -30.15 1.60
N ARG A 123 9.03 -29.06 2.33
CA ARG A 123 10.03 -29.02 3.41
C ARG A 123 9.41 -28.42 4.68
N CYS A 124 9.66 -29.08 5.80
CA CYS A 124 9.34 -28.65 7.16
C CYS A 124 10.62 -28.12 7.81
N LEU A 125 10.66 -26.82 8.09
CA LEU A 125 11.83 -26.09 8.59
C LEU A 125 11.60 -25.79 10.07
N LEU A 126 12.29 -26.50 10.96
CA LEU A 126 12.09 -26.42 12.40
C LEU A 126 13.29 -25.80 13.10
N PHE A 127 13.06 -24.80 13.94
CA PHE A 127 14.10 -24.06 14.66
C PHE A 127 14.06 -24.31 16.16
N GLY A 128 15.22 -24.35 16.84
CA GLY A 128 15.32 -24.47 18.30
C GLY A 128 15.44 -25.91 18.83
N GLY A 129 15.51 -26.91 17.96
CA GLY A 129 15.78 -28.30 18.36
C GLY A 129 17.24 -28.50 18.74
N THR A 130 17.51 -29.17 19.87
CA THR A 130 18.87 -29.65 20.16
C THR A 130 19.20 -30.81 19.23
N ALA A 131 20.41 -30.83 18.65
CA ALA A 131 20.88 -31.90 17.75
C ALA A 131 20.88 -33.32 18.39
N SER A 132 20.50 -33.42 19.67
CA SER A 132 20.37 -34.65 20.46
C SER A 132 18.94 -35.22 20.51
N GLN A 133 17.92 -34.54 19.98
CA GLN A 133 16.59 -35.15 19.85
C GLN A 133 16.58 -36.13 18.66
N PRO A 134 16.20 -37.40 18.85
CA PRO A 134 16.18 -38.37 17.76
C PRO A 134 15.19 -37.89 16.70
N LEU A 135 15.68 -37.78 15.46
CA LEU A 135 14.81 -37.68 14.29
C LEU A 135 13.80 -38.84 14.35
N PRO A 136 12.52 -38.64 14.00
CA PRO A 136 11.56 -39.74 13.91
C PRO A 136 12.17 -40.86 13.04
N PRO A 137 11.99 -42.15 13.38
CA PRO A 137 12.73 -43.24 12.76
C PRO A 137 12.66 -43.16 11.23
N LEU A 138 13.85 -42.98 10.63
CA LEU A 138 14.03 -42.87 9.19
C LEU A 138 13.68 -44.20 8.53
N VAL A 139 12.69 -44.21 7.64
CA VAL A 139 12.49 -45.32 6.72
C VAL A 139 13.45 -45.15 5.54
N SER A 140 14.58 -45.85 5.56
CA SER A 140 15.45 -46.01 4.39
C SER A 140 14.71 -46.81 3.32
N ALA A 141 14.70 -46.33 2.08
CA ALA A 141 13.95 -46.90 0.96
C ALA A 141 14.54 -48.22 0.40
N SER A 142 14.86 -49.18 1.26
CA SER A 142 15.35 -50.50 0.87
C SER A 142 14.96 -51.56 1.90
N GLY A 143 14.03 -52.46 1.56
CA GLY A 143 13.75 -53.66 2.36
C GLY A 143 12.29 -54.11 2.34
N GLU A 144 12.06 -55.10 1.49
CA GLU A 144 11.00 -56.12 1.40
C GLU A 144 9.90 -56.22 2.48
N GLU A 145 8.68 -56.46 1.99
CA GLU A 145 7.49 -56.85 2.74
C GLU A 145 7.70 -58.20 3.44
N GLU A 146 7.66 -58.23 4.77
CA GLU A 146 7.26 -59.45 5.49
C GLU A 146 6.18 -59.11 6.52
N ALA A 147 5.12 -59.91 6.48
CA ALA A 147 3.94 -59.82 7.30
C ALA A 147 4.12 -60.58 8.62
N ASP A 148 3.42 -60.07 9.65
CA ASP A 148 2.67 -60.80 10.69
C ASP A 148 3.02 -60.45 12.15
N ARG A 149 1.93 -60.23 12.91
CA ARG A 149 1.72 -60.27 14.39
C ARG A 149 1.85 -59.03 15.26
N GLY A 150 0.72 -58.68 15.89
CA GLY A 150 0.62 -58.43 17.34
C GLY A 150 0.34 -57.00 17.78
N GLU A 151 -0.70 -56.82 18.60
CA GLU A 151 -1.23 -55.57 19.14
C GLU A 151 -0.25 -54.79 20.04
N GLU A 152 -0.13 -53.47 19.81
CA GLU A 152 -0.24 -52.40 20.81
C GLU A 152 -0.25 -51.04 20.06
N ALA A 153 -1.20 -50.16 20.37
CA ALA A 153 -1.40 -48.89 19.69
C ALA A 153 -0.32 -47.86 20.08
N VAL A 154 0.82 -47.91 19.39
CA VAL A 154 1.84 -46.84 19.37
C VAL A 154 1.28 -45.65 18.55
N PRO A 155 1.42 -44.39 18.98
CA PRO A 155 1.02 -43.24 18.17
C PRO A 155 1.77 -43.26 16.82
N PRO A 156 1.15 -42.79 15.72
CA PRO A 156 1.77 -42.88 14.40
C PRO A 156 3.01 -41.99 14.35
N VAL A 157 4.18 -42.61 14.19
CA VAL A 157 5.43 -41.91 13.89
C VAL A 157 5.27 -41.19 12.53
N SER A 158 5.58 -39.89 12.49
CA SER A 158 5.55 -39.07 11.27
C SER A 158 6.42 -39.67 10.15
N LYS A 159 5.90 -39.75 8.92
CA LYS A 159 6.51 -40.49 7.78
C LYS A 159 7.42 -39.62 6.90
N LEU A 160 7.89 -38.49 7.41
CA LEU A 160 8.68 -37.53 6.62
C LEU A 160 10.10 -38.06 6.36
N ARG A 161 10.57 -37.93 5.12
CA ARG A 161 11.97 -38.23 4.78
C ARG A 161 12.90 -37.22 5.45
N SER A 162 14.14 -37.61 5.72
CA SER A 162 15.16 -36.69 6.28
C SER A 162 15.42 -35.45 5.42
N THR A 163 15.14 -35.51 4.12
CA THR A 163 15.23 -34.34 3.23
C THR A 163 14.04 -33.40 3.37
N GLN A 164 12.91 -33.87 3.91
CA GLN A 164 11.66 -33.11 4.05
C GLN A 164 11.49 -32.48 5.44
N CYS A 165 12.25 -32.90 6.45
CA CYS A 165 12.25 -32.26 7.78
C CYS A 165 13.68 -31.80 8.12
N LEU A 166 13.88 -30.49 8.19
CA LEU A 166 15.17 -29.86 8.40
C LEU A 166 15.19 -29.16 9.76
N LEU A 167 16.11 -29.60 10.63
CA LEU A 167 16.30 -29.06 11.97
C LEU A 167 17.42 -28.01 11.98
N TYR A 168 17.14 -26.89 12.64
CA TYR A 168 18.04 -25.76 12.83
C TYR A 168 18.18 -25.49 14.33
N PRO A 169 19.38 -25.57 14.92
CA PRO A 169 19.59 -25.19 16.31
C PRO A 169 19.24 -23.71 16.55
N GLU A 170 19.59 -22.87 15.58
CA GLU A 170 19.27 -21.44 15.53
C GLU A 170 19.07 -21.00 14.07
N LEU A 171 18.53 -19.80 13.86
CA LEU A 171 18.33 -19.25 12.51
C LEU A 171 19.68 -18.86 11.89
N ASP A 172 20.27 -19.79 11.14
CA ASP A 172 21.37 -19.56 10.20
C ASP A 172 20.80 -19.24 8.81
N GLY A 173 20.84 -17.96 8.44
CA GLY A 173 20.31 -17.46 7.19
C GLY A 173 20.99 -18.05 5.95
N GLU A 174 22.30 -18.27 5.98
CA GLU A 174 23.01 -18.81 4.81
C GLU A 174 22.67 -20.28 4.59
N LYS A 175 22.60 -21.08 5.67
CA LYS A 175 22.18 -22.47 5.57
C LYS A 175 20.74 -22.57 5.09
N LEU A 176 19.84 -21.77 5.65
CA LEU A 176 18.44 -21.73 5.24
C LEU A 176 18.30 -21.37 3.75
N GLU A 177 19.01 -20.36 3.28
CA GLU A 177 19.00 -19.96 1.87
C GLU A 177 19.51 -21.08 0.95
N ARG A 178 20.55 -21.84 1.34
CA ARG A 178 21.02 -23.02 0.59
C ARG A 178 19.98 -24.14 0.55
N ASP A 179 19.39 -24.49 1.70
CA ASP A 179 18.39 -25.56 1.79
C ASP A 179 17.12 -25.21 0.98
N VAL A 180 16.73 -23.93 0.95
CA VAL A 180 15.63 -23.42 0.11
C VAL A 180 16.02 -23.42 -1.38
N ALA A 181 17.29 -23.13 -1.73
CA ALA A 181 17.77 -23.21 -3.11
C ALA A 181 17.77 -24.64 -3.64
N ASP A 182 18.14 -25.62 -2.82
CA ASP A 182 18.07 -27.05 -3.16
C ASP A 182 16.61 -27.51 -3.37
N PHE A 183 15.70 -27.03 -2.52
CA PHE A 183 14.26 -27.21 -2.71
C PHE A 183 13.75 -26.56 -4.00
N ALA A 184 14.18 -25.33 -4.32
CA ALA A 184 13.81 -24.70 -5.58
C ALA A 184 14.31 -25.49 -6.79
N ALA A 185 15.55 -26.00 -6.74
CA ALA A 185 16.13 -26.84 -7.78
C ALA A 185 15.35 -28.15 -7.96
N SER A 186 14.92 -28.81 -6.88
CA SER A 186 14.13 -30.05 -6.96
C SER A 186 12.80 -29.82 -7.71
N LEU A 187 12.11 -28.70 -7.43
CA LEU A 187 10.89 -28.32 -8.14
C LEU A 187 11.15 -28.11 -9.64
N ALA A 188 12.21 -27.38 -9.99
CA ALA A 188 12.58 -27.11 -11.38
C ALA A 188 12.90 -28.41 -12.15
N TRP A 189 13.66 -29.33 -11.55
CA TRP A 189 14.00 -30.61 -12.17
C TRP A 189 12.80 -31.51 -12.41
N VAL A 190 11.90 -31.64 -11.43
CA VAL A 190 10.70 -32.47 -11.61
C VAL A 190 9.78 -31.87 -12.68
N LEU A 191 9.65 -30.54 -12.72
CA LEU A 191 8.90 -29.88 -13.78
C LEU A 191 9.53 -30.06 -15.16
N GLU A 192 10.85 -30.01 -15.27
CA GLU A 192 11.54 -30.27 -16.53
C GLU A 192 11.31 -31.71 -17.00
N SER A 193 11.39 -32.69 -16.11
CA SER A 193 11.06 -34.10 -16.43
C SER A 193 9.64 -34.21 -17.00
N ARG A 194 8.65 -33.62 -16.31
CA ARG A 194 7.24 -33.63 -16.75
C ARG A 194 7.03 -32.91 -18.08
N ARG A 195 7.80 -31.85 -18.35
CA ARG A 195 7.76 -31.13 -19.63
C ARG A 195 8.30 -32.02 -20.76
N LEU A 196 9.45 -32.67 -20.54
CA LEU A 196 10.09 -33.54 -21.52
C LEU A 196 9.23 -34.76 -21.85
N GLU A 197 8.65 -35.43 -20.85
CA GLU A 197 7.69 -36.53 -21.05
C GLU A 197 6.58 -36.13 -22.03
N ARG A 198 5.97 -34.96 -21.80
CA ARG A 198 4.88 -34.43 -22.65
C ARG A 198 5.36 -34.00 -24.04
N CYS A 199 6.62 -33.58 -24.21
CA CYS A 199 7.21 -33.27 -25.50
C CYS A 199 7.40 -34.53 -26.36
N PHE A 200 7.88 -35.62 -25.76
CA PHE A 200 8.21 -36.86 -26.48
C PHE A 200 6.99 -37.71 -26.83
N ASP A 201 5.90 -37.62 -26.07
CA ASP A 201 4.62 -38.27 -26.36
C ASP A 201 4.01 -37.88 -27.73
N ARG A 202 4.51 -36.80 -28.35
CA ARG A 202 4.13 -36.36 -29.70
C ARG A 202 4.34 -37.42 -30.79
N HIS A 203 5.29 -38.35 -30.62
CA HIS A 203 5.68 -39.32 -31.65
C HIS A 203 5.31 -40.79 -31.29
N GLY A 204 4.65 -41.00 -30.14
CA GLY A 204 4.24 -42.32 -29.69
C GLY A 204 2.93 -42.82 -30.32
N PRO A 205 2.62 -44.13 -30.22
CA PRO A 205 1.34 -44.70 -30.67
C PRO A 205 0.11 -44.14 -29.93
N SER A 206 0.31 -43.48 -28.77
CA SER A 206 -0.71 -42.77 -28.00
C SER A 206 -0.95 -41.32 -28.46
N ALA A 207 -0.20 -40.80 -29.44
CA ALA A 207 -0.33 -39.42 -29.94
C ALA A 207 -1.72 -39.11 -30.55
N SER A 208 -2.49 -40.13 -30.92
CA SER A 208 -3.86 -39.97 -31.44
C SER A 208 -4.92 -39.72 -30.36
N ALA A 209 -4.62 -39.98 -29.08
CA ALA A 209 -5.56 -39.90 -27.97
C ALA A 209 -5.04 -38.98 -26.84
N LEU A 210 -4.91 -37.69 -27.16
CA LEU A 210 -4.53 -36.68 -26.18
C LEU A 210 -5.65 -36.46 -25.15
N PRO A 211 -5.34 -36.47 -23.83
CA PRO A 211 -6.35 -36.22 -22.81
C PRO A 211 -6.89 -34.80 -22.93
N LEU A 212 -8.21 -34.65 -22.76
CA LEU A 212 -8.84 -33.33 -22.71
C LEU A 212 -8.57 -32.71 -21.34
N LEU A 213 -7.65 -31.73 -21.30
CA LEU A 213 -7.46 -30.86 -20.15
C LEU A 213 -8.71 -30.01 -19.93
N LYS A 214 -9.09 -29.77 -18.67
CA LYS A 214 -10.34 -29.07 -18.32
C LYS A 214 -10.07 -27.99 -17.27
N ALA A 215 -10.77 -26.86 -17.39
CA ALA A 215 -10.95 -25.95 -16.26
C ALA A 215 -11.95 -26.55 -15.26
N PRO A 216 -11.92 -26.18 -13.97
CA PRO A 216 -12.71 -26.84 -12.92
C PRO A 216 -14.23 -26.87 -13.12
N PHE A 217 -14.78 -25.95 -13.91
CA PHE A 217 -16.23 -25.85 -14.18
C PHE A 217 -16.65 -26.50 -15.52
N GLU A 218 -15.69 -26.98 -16.33
CA GLU A 218 -15.98 -27.55 -17.64
C GLU A 218 -16.48 -29.00 -17.54
N ASP A 219 -17.80 -29.17 -17.58
CA ASP A 219 -18.45 -30.48 -17.65
C ASP A 219 -18.78 -30.85 -19.10
N PHE A 220 -17.99 -31.76 -19.66
CA PHE A 220 -18.21 -32.29 -21.00
C PHE A 220 -18.90 -33.64 -20.94
N VAL A 221 -20.22 -33.65 -21.15
CA VAL A 221 -21.04 -34.87 -21.24
C VAL A 221 -21.45 -35.09 -22.69
N GLY A 222 -21.26 -36.31 -23.21
CA GLY A 222 -21.70 -36.69 -24.56
C GLY A 222 -20.87 -36.13 -25.73
N LEU A 223 -19.61 -35.76 -25.50
CA LEU A 223 -18.70 -35.35 -26.58
C LEU A 223 -18.31 -36.52 -27.49
N ASP A 224 -18.32 -36.27 -28.80
CA ASP A 224 -17.68 -37.14 -29.78
C ASP A 224 -16.15 -36.96 -29.73
N THR A 225 -15.49 -37.91 -29.06
CA THR A 225 -14.04 -37.96 -28.84
C THR A 225 -13.24 -38.31 -30.10
N GLU A 226 -13.89 -38.82 -31.15
CA GLU A 226 -13.24 -39.20 -32.41
C GLU A 226 -13.22 -38.05 -33.43
N SER A 227 -14.09 -37.05 -33.21
CA SER A 227 -14.22 -35.88 -34.08
C SER A 227 -12.89 -35.14 -34.29
N ARG A 228 -12.70 -34.63 -35.51
CA ARG A 228 -11.53 -33.80 -35.86
C ARG A 228 -11.44 -32.54 -35.00
N GLN A 229 -12.59 -31.98 -34.61
CA GLN A 229 -12.66 -30.80 -33.76
C GLN A 229 -12.21 -31.12 -32.32
N PHE A 230 -12.64 -32.26 -31.76
CA PHE A 230 -12.20 -32.69 -30.43
C PHE A 230 -10.69 -32.91 -30.37
N ARG A 231 -10.12 -33.65 -31.34
CA ARG A 231 -8.67 -33.86 -31.41
C ARG A 231 -7.87 -32.56 -31.53
N ARG A 232 -8.34 -31.61 -32.35
CA ARG A 232 -7.73 -30.27 -32.46
C ARG A 232 -7.83 -29.47 -31.18
N ARG A 233 -8.95 -29.56 -30.45
CA ARG A 233 -9.11 -28.95 -29.12
C ARG A 233 -8.09 -29.51 -28.14
N CYS A 234 -7.99 -30.83 -28.00
CA CYS A 234 -7.02 -31.45 -27.11
C CYS A 234 -5.58 -31.05 -27.47
N GLN A 235 -5.25 -31.03 -28.76
CA GLN A 235 -3.94 -30.57 -29.23
C GLN A 235 -3.68 -29.11 -28.84
N GLY A 236 -4.62 -28.19 -29.08
CA GLY A 236 -4.48 -26.79 -28.71
C GLY A 236 -4.28 -26.58 -27.21
N ARG A 237 -5.09 -27.25 -26.38
CA ARG A 237 -4.97 -27.18 -24.91
C ARG A 237 -3.64 -27.75 -24.42
N GLN A 238 -3.17 -28.86 -25.00
CA GLN A 238 -1.87 -29.43 -24.65
C GLN A 238 -0.71 -28.51 -25.04
N ARG A 239 -0.74 -27.90 -26.24
CA ARG A 239 0.29 -26.93 -26.67
C ARG A 239 0.34 -25.72 -25.76
N LYS A 240 -0.82 -25.20 -25.35
CA LYS A 240 -0.92 -24.14 -24.35
C LYS A 240 -0.25 -24.57 -23.04
N GLN A 241 -0.60 -25.73 -22.49
CA GLN A 241 -0.05 -26.20 -21.22
C GLN A 241 1.47 -26.44 -21.29
N LEU A 242 1.97 -26.95 -22.42
CA LEU A 242 3.40 -27.10 -22.64
C LEU A 242 4.10 -25.73 -22.75
N GLY A 243 3.43 -24.74 -23.35
CA GLY A 243 3.86 -23.34 -23.37
C GLY A 243 4.00 -22.77 -21.96
N ASP A 244 3.01 -22.99 -21.09
CA ASP A 244 3.07 -22.57 -19.68
C ASP A 244 4.27 -23.17 -18.95
N LEU A 245 4.47 -24.49 -19.07
CA LEU A 245 5.60 -25.18 -18.42
C LEU A 245 6.94 -24.65 -18.95
N SER A 246 7.05 -24.46 -20.25
CA SER A 246 8.24 -23.91 -20.88
C SER A 246 8.53 -22.49 -20.38
N LEU A 247 7.49 -21.66 -20.22
CA LEU A 247 7.62 -20.31 -19.69
C LEU A 247 8.09 -20.32 -18.23
N GLN A 248 7.48 -21.15 -17.37
CA GLN A 248 7.89 -21.33 -15.97
C GLN A 248 9.32 -21.85 -15.81
N LEU A 249 9.81 -22.63 -16.77
CA LEU A 249 11.16 -23.18 -16.79
C LEU A 249 12.19 -22.26 -17.48
N GLY A 250 11.83 -21.01 -17.80
CA GLY A 250 12.72 -20.02 -18.40
C GLY A 250 12.96 -20.20 -19.90
N LEU A 251 12.22 -21.07 -20.58
CA LEU A 251 12.34 -21.36 -22.02
C LEU A 251 11.44 -20.43 -22.85
N GLY A 252 11.66 -19.12 -22.76
CA GLY A 252 10.78 -18.12 -23.38
C GLY A 252 10.59 -18.26 -24.90
N ARG A 253 11.64 -18.65 -25.64
CA ARG A 253 11.55 -18.85 -27.11
C ARG A 253 10.67 -20.04 -27.48
N GLU A 254 10.82 -21.15 -26.74
CA GLU A 254 10.00 -22.34 -26.93
C GLU A 254 8.55 -22.05 -26.53
N ALA A 255 8.34 -21.39 -25.39
CA ALA A 255 7.02 -20.97 -24.93
C ALA A 255 6.29 -20.11 -25.98
N HIS A 256 6.98 -19.14 -26.59
CA HIS A 256 6.40 -18.28 -27.62
C HIS A 256 5.94 -19.08 -28.85
N ALA A 257 6.74 -20.03 -29.32
CA ALA A 257 6.38 -20.90 -30.44
C ALA A 257 5.17 -21.80 -30.11
N LEU A 258 5.14 -22.37 -28.90
CA LEU A 258 4.05 -23.22 -28.41
C LEU A 258 2.73 -22.44 -28.25
N TYR A 259 2.78 -21.22 -27.72
CA TYR A 259 1.59 -20.36 -27.64
C TYR A 259 1.09 -19.97 -29.02
N THR A 260 1.98 -19.69 -29.98
CA THR A 260 1.56 -19.37 -31.36
C THR A 260 0.83 -20.55 -32.00
N GLU A 261 1.37 -21.77 -31.89
CA GLU A 261 0.71 -22.99 -32.39
C GLU A 261 -0.65 -23.23 -31.68
N ALA A 262 -0.69 -23.03 -30.36
CA ALA A 262 -1.92 -23.18 -29.58
C ALA A 262 -3.01 -22.18 -30.03
N GLN A 263 -2.64 -20.92 -30.31
CA GLN A 263 -3.58 -19.91 -30.79
C GLN A 263 -4.21 -20.31 -32.13
N GLU A 264 -3.43 -20.81 -33.09
CA GLU A 264 -3.95 -21.26 -34.39
C GLU A 264 -4.94 -22.43 -34.22
N LEU A 265 -4.59 -23.41 -33.39
CA LEU A 265 -5.43 -24.58 -33.13
C LEU A 265 -6.74 -24.20 -32.43
N LEU A 266 -6.67 -23.39 -31.37
CA LEU A 266 -7.83 -22.98 -30.56
C LEU A 266 -8.71 -21.93 -31.26
N ARG A 267 -8.18 -21.14 -32.19
CA ARG A 267 -9.02 -20.32 -33.08
C ARG A 267 -9.76 -21.18 -34.11
N SER A 268 -9.13 -22.26 -34.59
CA SER A 268 -9.76 -23.16 -35.58
C SER A 268 -10.91 -24.00 -35.01
N VAL A 269 -10.91 -24.23 -33.70
CA VAL A 269 -11.99 -24.89 -32.96
C VAL A 269 -12.36 -23.93 -31.83
N PRO A 270 -13.43 -23.12 -31.95
CA PRO A 270 -13.68 -21.90 -31.18
C PRO A 270 -13.77 -22.11 -29.65
N ASP A 271 -12.62 -22.41 -29.04
CA ASP A 271 -12.40 -22.70 -27.64
C ASP A 271 -11.90 -21.42 -26.97
N TRP A 272 -12.82 -20.47 -26.86
CA TRP A 272 -12.53 -19.09 -26.48
C TRP A 272 -11.89 -19.00 -25.09
N LEU A 273 -12.29 -19.87 -24.16
CA LEU A 273 -11.75 -19.90 -22.81
C LEU A 273 -10.25 -20.19 -22.81
N TRP A 274 -9.83 -21.26 -23.50
CA TRP A 274 -8.43 -21.65 -23.56
C TRP A 274 -7.62 -20.74 -24.49
N LEU A 275 -8.25 -20.17 -25.52
CA LEU A 275 -7.64 -19.12 -26.33
C LEU A 275 -7.30 -17.89 -25.47
N ALA A 276 -8.21 -17.45 -24.59
CA ALA A 276 -7.97 -16.32 -23.68
C ALA A 276 -6.72 -16.52 -22.81
N ALA A 277 -6.60 -17.70 -22.19
CA ALA A 277 -5.43 -18.06 -21.38
C ALA A 277 -4.15 -18.19 -22.22
N THR A 278 -4.26 -18.61 -23.48
CA THR A 278 -3.12 -18.67 -24.42
C THR A 278 -2.62 -17.26 -24.76
N LEU A 279 -3.53 -16.31 -25.01
CA LEU A 279 -3.19 -14.92 -25.29
C LEU A 279 -2.53 -14.25 -24.07
N GLU A 280 -3.04 -14.50 -22.88
CA GLU A 280 -2.45 -13.97 -21.63
C GLU A 280 -1.01 -14.48 -21.44
N GLY A 281 -0.78 -15.79 -21.60
CA GLY A 281 0.55 -16.40 -21.50
C GLY A 281 1.52 -15.96 -22.62
N ALA A 282 1.01 -15.72 -23.83
CA ALA A 282 1.80 -15.20 -24.94
C ALA A 282 2.35 -13.79 -24.63
N VAL A 283 1.52 -12.89 -24.08
CA VAL A 283 1.96 -11.55 -23.68
C VAL A 283 2.96 -11.63 -22.53
N ALA A 284 2.74 -12.50 -21.54
CA ALA A 284 3.70 -12.75 -20.46
C ALA A 284 5.06 -13.21 -21.00
N THR A 285 5.08 -14.06 -22.03
CA THR A 285 6.32 -14.51 -22.70
C THR A 285 7.08 -13.36 -23.38
N THR A 286 6.37 -12.44 -24.04
CA THR A 286 6.99 -11.27 -24.67
C THR A 286 7.62 -10.34 -23.62
N CYS A 287 7.04 -10.26 -22.42
CA CYS A 287 7.59 -9.50 -21.31
C CYS A 287 8.90 -10.10 -20.79
N THR A 288 9.02 -11.43 -20.70
CA THR A 288 10.23 -12.08 -20.20
C THR A 288 11.38 -12.08 -21.21
N LEU A 289 11.08 -12.28 -22.50
CA LEU A 289 12.09 -12.30 -23.57
C LEU A 289 12.85 -10.97 -23.74
N THR A 290 12.25 -9.87 -23.34
CA THR A 290 12.82 -8.51 -23.50
C THR A 290 13.55 -8.01 -22.26
N ALA A 291 13.42 -8.72 -21.14
CA ALA A 291 14.06 -8.44 -19.85
C ALA A 291 15.44 -9.13 -19.68
N GLY A 292 16.18 -9.35 -20.77
CA GLY A 292 17.40 -10.17 -20.87
C GLY A 292 18.30 -10.22 -19.62
N GLY A 293 18.72 -11.45 -19.28
CA GLY A 293 19.33 -11.84 -18.01
C GLY A 293 20.46 -10.95 -17.49
N SER A 294 20.15 -10.22 -16.43
CA SER A 294 21.04 -9.82 -15.32
C SER A 294 20.17 -9.09 -14.31
N GLU A 295 20.28 -9.45 -13.03
CA GLU A 295 19.45 -8.94 -11.91
C GLU A 295 19.50 -7.42 -11.70
N ALA A 296 20.29 -6.67 -12.49
CA ALA A 296 20.52 -5.24 -12.31
C ALA A 296 19.60 -4.30 -13.14
N ILE A 297 18.64 -4.79 -13.93
CA ILE A 297 17.68 -3.92 -14.65
C ILE A 297 16.25 -4.48 -14.56
N GLN A 298 15.72 -4.62 -13.34
CA GLN A 298 14.28 -4.81 -13.09
C GLN A 298 13.45 -3.53 -13.30
N GLN A 299 14.08 -2.43 -13.72
CA GLN A 299 13.37 -1.25 -14.20
C GLN A 299 13.13 -1.36 -15.70
N GLN A 300 12.11 -2.14 -16.03
CA GLN A 300 11.28 -2.10 -17.25
C GLN A 300 11.94 -1.35 -18.42
N ARG A 301 12.71 -2.07 -19.26
CA ARG A 301 12.96 -1.58 -20.61
C ARG A 301 11.59 -1.46 -21.28
N ARG A 302 11.23 -0.24 -21.66
CA ARG A 302 10.01 0.00 -22.44
C ARG A 302 10.10 -0.84 -23.71
N LEU A 303 9.11 -1.69 -23.91
CA LEU A 303 8.95 -2.41 -25.15
C LEU A 303 8.77 -1.40 -26.30
N SER A 304 9.16 -1.80 -27.51
CA SER A 304 8.89 -0.99 -28.70
C SER A 304 7.38 -0.78 -28.85
N GLY A 305 6.95 0.42 -29.28
CA GLY A 305 5.54 0.77 -29.53
C GLY A 305 4.69 -0.36 -30.14
N PRO A 306 5.06 -0.97 -31.28
CA PRO A 306 4.23 -1.99 -31.92
C PRO A 306 4.05 -3.27 -31.08
N ALA A 307 5.07 -3.70 -30.34
CA ALA A 307 4.97 -4.87 -29.47
C ALA A 307 4.04 -4.60 -28.26
N VAL A 308 4.02 -3.36 -27.75
CA VAL A 308 3.08 -2.95 -26.70
C VAL A 308 1.65 -2.89 -27.24
N ASP A 309 1.47 -2.40 -28.46
CA ASP A 309 0.15 -2.35 -29.11
C ASP A 309 -0.40 -3.76 -29.38
N GLU A 310 0.43 -4.68 -29.86
CA GLU A 310 0.02 -6.08 -30.05
C GLU A 310 -0.33 -6.74 -28.72
N GLY A 311 0.52 -6.62 -27.70
CA GLY A 311 0.25 -7.21 -26.38
C GLY A 311 -0.98 -6.63 -25.71
N TRP A 312 -1.24 -5.33 -25.89
CA TRP A 312 -2.46 -4.69 -25.42
C TRP A 312 -3.72 -5.29 -26.07
N GLU A 313 -3.74 -5.44 -27.40
CA GLU A 313 -4.90 -5.97 -28.10
C GLU A 313 -5.13 -7.45 -27.75
N GLN A 314 -4.06 -8.23 -27.57
CA GLN A 314 -4.15 -9.62 -27.11
C GLN A 314 -4.76 -9.72 -25.69
N LEU A 315 -4.37 -8.85 -24.76
CA LEU A 315 -4.95 -8.82 -23.41
C LEU A 315 -6.41 -8.36 -23.42
N ARG A 316 -6.74 -7.39 -24.26
CA ARG A 316 -8.13 -6.94 -24.46
C ARG A 316 -8.98 -8.07 -25.03
N GLU A 317 -8.50 -8.77 -26.06
CA GLU A 317 -9.14 -9.95 -26.64
C GLU A 317 -9.32 -11.04 -25.56
N SER A 318 -8.30 -11.29 -24.75
CA SER A 318 -8.35 -12.24 -23.63
C SER A 318 -9.47 -11.89 -22.65
N CYS A 319 -9.56 -10.64 -22.18
CA CYS A 319 -10.63 -10.18 -21.30
C CYS A 319 -12.03 -10.36 -21.91
N ILE A 320 -12.19 -10.10 -23.21
CA ILE A 320 -13.47 -10.29 -23.94
C ILE A 320 -13.86 -11.77 -23.96
N HIS A 321 -12.90 -12.67 -24.23
CA HIS A 321 -13.17 -14.10 -24.24
C HIS A 321 -13.49 -14.63 -22.84
N TYR A 322 -12.79 -14.17 -21.80
CA TYR A 322 -13.12 -14.51 -20.41
C TYR A 322 -14.51 -14.06 -20.00
N ALA A 323 -14.95 -12.87 -20.45
CA ALA A 323 -16.29 -12.33 -20.14
C ALA A 323 -17.44 -13.24 -20.59
N LYS A 324 -17.19 -14.17 -21.53
CA LYS A 324 -18.19 -15.15 -22.00
C LYS A 324 -18.54 -16.21 -20.94
N TYR A 325 -17.74 -16.35 -19.88
CA TYR A 325 -17.85 -17.42 -18.89
C TYR A 325 -17.98 -16.84 -17.47
N SER A 326 -19.20 -16.84 -16.92
CA SER A 326 -19.48 -16.32 -15.58
C SER A 326 -18.59 -16.92 -14.46
N PRO A 327 -18.32 -18.25 -14.41
CA PRO A 327 -17.43 -18.84 -13.38
C PRO A 327 -15.97 -18.36 -13.44
N VAL A 328 -15.58 -17.68 -14.51
CA VAL A 328 -14.21 -17.21 -14.79
C VAL A 328 -14.07 -15.71 -14.52
N ALA A 329 -15.14 -15.04 -14.03
CA ALA A 329 -15.10 -13.62 -13.69
C ALA A 329 -13.91 -13.22 -12.77
N PRO A 330 -13.48 -14.04 -11.78
CA PRO A 330 -12.27 -13.72 -11.02
C PRO A 330 -11.00 -13.67 -11.87
N ILE A 331 -10.83 -14.63 -12.78
CA ILE A 331 -9.69 -14.68 -13.70
C ILE A 331 -9.75 -13.53 -14.70
N GLN A 332 -10.95 -13.15 -15.15
CA GLN A 332 -11.14 -11.96 -16.00
C GLN A 332 -10.68 -10.69 -15.28
N ALA A 333 -11.06 -10.53 -14.00
CA ALA A 333 -10.64 -9.39 -13.19
C ALA A 333 -9.11 -9.36 -13.03
N GLU A 334 -8.50 -10.50 -12.72
CA GLU A 334 -7.04 -10.62 -12.63
C GLU A 334 -6.34 -10.30 -13.96
N CYS A 335 -6.85 -10.79 -15.09
CA CYS A 335 -6.32 -10.47 -16.42
C CYS A 335 -6.34 -8.94 -16.67
N GLY A 336 -7.44 -8.27 -16.32
CA GLY A 336 -7.54 -6.82 -16.41
C GLY A 336 -6.56 -6.07 -15.49
N ILE A 337 -6.34 -6.57 -14.26
CA ILE A 337 -5.37 -6.00 -13.32
C ILE A 337 -3.94 -6.15 -13.85
N LYS A 338 -3.58 -7.34 -14.36
CA LYS A 338 -2.29 -7.62 -14.99
C LYS A 338 -2.05 -6.70 -16.18
N ALA A 339 -3.05 -6.54 -17.05
CA ALA A 339 -2.98 -5.64 -18.19
C ALA A 339 -2.78 -4.18 -17.77
N ALA A 340 -3.53 -3.71 -16.76
CA ALA A 340 -3.38 -2.35 -16.24
C ALA A 340 -1.97 -2.10 -15.68
N ARG A 341 -1.44 -3.00 -14.85
CA ARG A 341 -0.07 -2.88 -14.29
C ARG A 341 0.99 -2.89 -15.38
N TRP A 342 0.89 -3.81 -16.34
CA TRP A 342 1.83 -3.89 -17.44
C TRP A 342 1.80 -2.61 -18.31
N LEU A 343 0.61 -2.10 -18.65
CA LEU A 343 0.50 -0.86 -19.43
C LEU A 343 0.96 0.38 -18.64
N ALA A 344 0.73 0.41 -17.33
CA ALA A 344 1.26 1.44 -16.43
C ALA A 344 2.79 1.48 -16.51
N ALA A 345 3.42 0.31 -16.40
CA ALA A 345 4.86 0.13 -16.54
C ALA A 345 5.41 0.58 -17.90
N GLN A 346 4.66 0.37 -18.99
CA GLN A 346 5.01 0.87 -20.32
C GLN A 346 4.76 2.39 -20.50
N GLY A 347 4.22 3.08 -19.49
CA GLY A 347 3.92 4.51 -19.52
C GLY A 347 2.59 4.86 -20.22
N ARG A 348 1.70 3.89 -20.44
CA ARG A 348 0.39 4.06 -21.11
C ARG A 348 -0.76 4.17 -20.11
N ALA A 349 -0.68 5.14 -19.20
CA ALA A 349 -1.62 5.27 -18.08
C ALA A 349 -3.10 5.43 -18.49
N LEU A 350 -3.39 6.09 -19.63
CA LEU A 350 -4.76 6.29 -20.11
C LEU A 350 -5.44 4.95 -20.45
N VAL A 351 -4.75 4.12 -21.24
CA VAL A 351 -5.26 2.80 -21.66
C VAL A 351 -5.30 1.83 -20.49
N ALA A 352 -4.31 1.89 -19.61
CA ALA A 352 -4.32 1.12 -18.37
C ALA A 352 -5.56 1.44 -17.52
N ALA A 353 -5.96 2.71 -17.43
CA ALA A 353 -7.15 3.12 -16.69
C ALA A 353 -8.46 2.57 -17.28
N GLU A 354 -8.53 2.25 -18.57
CA GLU A 354 -9.69 1.58 -19.19
C GLU A 354 -9.86 0.15 -18.65
N PHE A 355 -8.76 -0.60 -18.52
CA PHE A 355 -8.79 -1.92 -17.88
C PHE A 355 -9.23 -1.82 -16.43
N VAL A 356 -8.69 -0.86 -15.66
CA VAL A 356 -9.12 -0.67 -14.26
C VAL A 356 -10.62 -0.35 -14.19
N GLN A 357 -11.13 0.50 -15.08
CA GLN A 357 -12.55 0.84 -15.11
C GLN A 357 -13.43 -0.38 -15.45
N SER A 358 -13.01 -1.21 -16.41
CA SER A 358 -13.70 -2.45 -16.75
C SER A 358 -13.77 -3.38 -15.54
N VAL A 359 -12.64 -3.55 -14.85
CA VAL A 359 -12.51 -4.39 -13.66
C VAL A 359 -13.38 -3.89 -12.50
N VAL A 360 -13.41 -2.57 -12.25
CA VAL A 360 -14.29 -1.96 -11.23
C VAL A 360 -15.77 -2.20 -11.52
N SER A 361 -16.16 -2.24 -12.80
CA SER A 361 -17.56 -2.46 -13.21
C SER A 361 -18.02 -3.92 -13.12
N MET A 362 -17.11 -4.86 -12.86
CA MET A 362 -17.45 -6.28 -12.73
C MET A 362 -18.27 -6.53 -11.46
N ASN A 363 -19.35 -7.29 -11.59
CA ASN A 363 -20.16 -7.71 -10.46
C ASN A 363 -19.59 -8.98 -9.80
N LEU A 364 -18.56 -8.80 -8.99
CA LEU A 364 -17.92 -9.89 -8.23
C LEU A 364 -18.66 -10.12 -6.91
N ALA A 365 -19.00 -11.37 -6.62
CA ALA A 365 -19.64 -11.77 -5.36
C ALA A 365 -18.63 -11.80 -4.20
N LEU A 366 -18.20 -10.61 -3.76
CA LEU A 366 -17.22 -10.43 -2.69
C LEU A 366 -17.90 -10.21 -1.33
N SER A 367 -17.34 -10.77 -0.27
CA SER A 367 -17.66 -10.42 1.12
C SER A 367 -17.25 -8.97 1.44
N GLU A 368 -17.77 -8.40 2.54
CA GLU A 368 -17.40 -7.02 2.93
C GLU A 368 -15.90 -6.88 3.24
N LEU A 369 -15.25 -7.92 3.79
CA LEU A 369 -13.81 -7.91 4.03
C LEU A 369 -13.01 -7.95 2.71
N GLU A 370 -13.42 -8.79 1.77
CA GLU A 370 -12.80 -8.84 0.44
C GLU A 370 -13.00 -7.53 -0.33
N LYS A 371 -14.13 -6.84 -0.16
CA LYS A 371 -14.34 -5.50 -0.72
C LYS A 371 -13.34 -4.48 -0.19
N VAL A 372 -12.97 -4.55 1.09
CA VAL A 372 -11.92 -3.66 1.65
C VAL A 372 -10.59 -3.92 0.96
N SER A 373 -10.18 -5.19 0.85
CA SER A 373 -8.95 -5.58 0.15
C SER A 373 -8.98 -5.18 -1.34
N TRP A 374 -10.13 -5.35 -1.99
CA TRP A 374 -10.37 -5.01 -3.38
C TRP A 374 -10.13 -3.53 -3.64
N TYR A 375 -10.84 -2.66 -2.91
CA TYR A 375 -10.72 -1.21 -3.07
C TYR A 375 -9.35 -0.69 -2.64
N GLY A 376 -8.71 -1.32 -1.64
CA GLY A 376 -7.32 -1.04 -1.28
C GLY A 376 -6.33 -1.33 -2.42
N SER A 377 -6.55 -2.44 -3.14
CA SER A 377 -5.71 -2.83 -4.28
C SER A 377 -5.95 -1.95 -5.50
N LEU A 378 -7.21 -1.59 -5.79
CA LEU A 378 -7.55 -0.60 -6.82
C LEU A 378 -6.90 0.76 -6.53
N ALA A 379 -6.87 1.19 -5.28
CA ALA A 379 -6.21 2.43 -4.89
C ALA A 379 -4.70 2.37 -5.14
N ARG A 380 -4.03 1.26 -4.80
CA ARG A 380 -2.61 1.04 -5.14
C ARG A 380 -2.38 1.12 -6.66
N LEU A 381 -3.22 0.44 -7.44
CA LEU A 381 -3.13 0.45 -8.90
C LEU A 381 -3.31 1.85 -9.50
N TYR A 382 -4.26 2.64 -8.99
CA TYR A 382 -4.42 4.04 -9.42
C TYR A 382 -3.24 4.93 -9.00
N SER A 383 -2.57 4.65 -7.88
CA SER A 383 -1.36 5.37 -7.47
C SER A 383 -0.17 4.98 -8.36
N GLU A 384 -0.01 3.71 -8.71
CA GLU A 384 0.99 3.25 -9.70
C GLU A 384 0.79 3.92 -11.08
N LEU A 385 -0.45 4.26 -11.43
CA LEU A 385 -0.79 5.02 -12.65
C LEU A 385 -0.55 6.55 -12.54
N GLY A 386 -0.16 7.05 -11.37
CA GLY A 386 -0.04 8.50 -11.09
C GLY A 386 -1.38 9.21 -10.94
N LEU A 387 -2.49 8.48 -10.78
CA LEU A 387 -3.86 9.01 -10.66
C LEU A 387 -4.25 9.14 -9.19
N GLU A 388 -3.49 9.95 -8.44
CA GLU A 388 -3.56 10.05 -6.97
C GLU A 388 -4.95 10.40 -6.41
N ARG A 389 -5.72 11.24 -7.11
CA ARG A 389 -7.08 11.57 -6.66
C ARG A 389 -8.03 10.36 -6.75
N LYS A 390 -7.88 9.52 -7.78
CA LYS A 390 -8.65 8.27 -7.92
C LYS A 390 -8.17 7.24 -6.90
N ALA A 391 -6.86 7.16 -6.66
CA ALA A 391 -6.30 6.32 -5.61
C ALA A 391 -6.91 6.66 -4.24
N ALA A 392 -6.90 7.94 -3.85
CA ALA A 392 -7.50 8.41 -2.61
C ALA A 392 -9.02 8.16 -2.54
N PHE A 393 -9.74 8.26 -3.66
CA PHE A 393 -11.15 7.90 -3.72
C PHE A 393 -11.38 6.42 -3.38
N TYR A 394 -10.67 5.49 -4.01
CA TYR A 394 -10.84 4.07 -3.70
C TYR A 394 -10.32 3.70 -2.31
N MET A 395 -9.27 4.38 -1.81
CA MET A 395 -8.80 4.22 -0.43
C MET A 395 -9.88 4.64 0.58
N ARG A 396 -10.57 5.77 0.32
CA ARG A 396 -11.71 6.22 1.13
C ARG A 396 -12.90 5.26 1.03
N VAL A 397 -13.22 4.74 -0.15
CA VAL A 397 -14.28 3.73 -0.32
C VAL A 397 -13.94 2.46 0.46
N ALA A 398 -12.69 2.00 0.44
CA ALA A 398 -12.22 0.88 1.26
C ALA A 398 -12.47 1.14 2.75
N ALA A 399 -12.13 2.35 3.24
CA ALA A 399 -12.38 2.75 4.62
C ALA A 399 -13.86 2.68 5.00
N LEU A 400 -14.74 3.19 4.15
CA LEU A 400 -16.19 3.15 4.39
C LEU A 400 -16.74 1.72 4.45
N LYS A 401 -16.15 0.77 3.70
CA LYS A 401 -16.54 -0.65 3.76
C LYS A 401 -16.15 -1.33 5.07
N CYS A 402 -15.11 -0.87 5.77
CA CYS A 402 -14.79 -1.33 7.13
C CYS A 402 -15.91 -1.07 8.15
N MET A 403 -16.86 -0.18 7.82
CA MET A 403 -17.98 0.17 8.70
C MET A 403 -19.31 -0.51 8.34
N ALA A 404 -19.41 -1.18 7.19
CA ALA A 404 -20.66 -1.76 6.69
C ALA A 404 -20.95 -3.19 7.20
N GLY A 405 -19.88 -3.96 7.47
CA GLY A 405 -19.97 -5.30 8.05
C GLY A 405 -19.80 -5.29 9.57
N LYS A 406 -18.88 -6.13 10.09
CA LYS A 406 -18.42 -6.00 11.49
C LYS A 406 -17.59 -4.71 11.60
N PRO A 407 -18.08 -3.67 12.30
CA PRO A 407 -17.46 -2.36 12.25
C PRO A 407 -16.06 -2.40 12.86
N ASN A 408 -15.06 -1.99 12.08
CA ASN A 408 -13.68 -1.81 12.53
C ASN A 408 -13.28 -0.34 12.39
N PRO A 409 -13.58 0.50 13.40
CA PRO A 409 -13.35 1.94 13.31
C PRO A 409 -11.85 2.28 13.26
N THR A 410 -10.99 1.47 13.88
CA THR A 410 -9.52 1.65 13.83
C THR A 410 -8.98 1.49 12.41
N GLN A 411 -9.38 0.44 11.71
CA GLN A 411 -8.97 0.22 10.32
C GLN A 411 -9.56 1.28 9.39
N CYS A 412 -10.83 1.67 9.58
CA CYS A 412 -11.46 2.76 8.84
C CYS A 412 -10.66 4.05 8.98
N TYR A 413 -10.28 4.42 10.21
CA TYR A 413 -9.51 5.63 10.49
C TYR A 413 -8.15 5.61 9.79
N GLN A 414 -7.40 4.50 9.90
CA GLN A 414 -6.10 4.35 9.24
C GLN A 414 -6.19 4.47 7.70
N LEU A 415 -7.23 3.90 7.09
CA LEU A 415 -7.44 3.99 5.64
C LEU A 415 -7.85 5.42 5.22
N LEU A 416 -8.68 6.11 6.02
CA LEU A 416 -9.01 7.52 5.80
C LEU A 416 -7.75 8.40 5.83
N LEU A 417 -6.86 8.20 6.81
CA LEU A 417 -5.59 8.92 6.89
C LEU A 417 -4.73 8.72 5.63
N LYS A 418 -4.67 7.48 5.10
CA LYS A 418 -3.95 7.17 3.85
C LYS A 418 -4.56 7.87 2.63
N SER A 419 -5.84 8.25 2.66
CA SER A 419 -6.49 8.95 1.54
C SER A 419 -6.24 10.46 1.51
N LEU A 420 -5.79 11.06 2.61
CA LEU A 420 -5.64 12.53 2.73
C LEU A 420 -4.69 13.16 1.69
N PRO A 421 -3.51 12.59 1.38
CA PRO A 421 -2.57 13.19 0.44
C PRO A 421 -3.16 13.38 -0.96
N GLY A 422 -3.96 12.42 -1.46
CA GLY A 422 -4.59 12.53 -2.78
C GLY A 422 -5.68 13.59 -2.88
N TYR A 423 -6.14 14.12 -1.74
CA TYR A 423 -7.03 15.29 -1.67
C TYR A 423 -6.31 16.59 -1.28
N ARG A 424 -4.97 16.56 -1.19
CA ARG A 424 -4.12 17.67 -0.72
C ARG A 424 -4.51 18.16 0.67
N LEU A 425 -4.92 17.25 1.54
CA LEU A 425 -5.25 17.54 2.93
C LEU A 425 -4.08 17.12 3.82
N SER A 426 -3.53 18.07 4.57
CA SER A 426 -2.59 17.80 5.65
C SER A 426 -3.28 18.03 6.99
N LEU A 427 -2.97 17.18 7.97
CA LEU A 427 -3.41 17.35 9.38
C LEU A 427 -2.40 18.19 10.19
N GLU A 428 -1.33 18.66 9.56
CA GLU A 428 -0.33 19.54 10.17
C GLU A 428 -0.62 21.01 9.88
N LYS A 429 -0.06 21.91 10.71
CA LYS A 429 -0.28 23.35 10.65
C LYS A 429 0.00 23.89 9.24
N PRO A 430 -0.97 24.55 8.57
CA PRO A 430 -0.74 25.12 7.26
C PRO A 430 0.35 26.20 7.33
N ALA A 431 1.27 26.21 6.36
CA ALA A 431 2.27 27.26 6.23
C ALA A 431 1.59 28.64 6.11
N LYS A 432 2.13 29.65 6.81
CA LYS A 432 1.57 31.01 6.81
C LYS A 432 1.41 31.52 5.37
N GLY A 433 0.17 31.87 4.99
CA GLY A 433 -0.14 32.53 3.71
C GLY A 433 -0.38 31.62 2.51
N GLY A 434 -0.52 30.30 2.69
CA GLY A 434 -0.86 29.39 1.61
C GLY A 434 -2.31 29.58 1.14
N THR A 435 -2.51 29.89 -0.15
CA THR A 435 -3.78 29.67 -0.85
C THR A 435 -4.22 28.22 -0.65
N MET A 436 -5.49 28.01 -0.29
CA MET A 436 -6.01 26.68 0.01
C MET A 436 -5.87 25.76 -1.21
N GLU A 437 -5.07 24.70 -1.08
CA GLU A 437 -4.83 23.73 -2.14
C GLU A 437 -5.85 22.59 -2.10
N GLY A 438 -6.34 22.18 -3.29
CA GLY A 438 -7.23 21.02 -3.43
C GLY A 438 -8.70 21.40 -3.52
N TRP A 439 -9.57 20.53 -2.97
CA TRP A 439 -11.02 20.63 -3.12
C TRP A 439 -11.69 20.82 -1.75
N PRO A 440 -12.13 22.05 -1.39
CA PRO A 440 -12.54 22.38 -0.03
C PRO A 440 -13.67 21.50 0.50
N ARG A 441 -14.71 21.29 -0.32
CA ARG A 441 -15.86 20.46 0.03
C ARG A 441 -15.50 19.00 0.30
N LEU A 442 -14.56 18.44 -0.48
CA LEU A 442 -14.09 17.08 -0.24
C LEU A 442 -13.25 16.99 1.04
N GLN A 443 -12.39 17.98 1.28
CA GLN A 443 -11.57 18.01 2.50
C GLN A 443 -12.43 18.15 3.76
N ILE A 444 -13.47 18.99 3.73
CA ILE A 444 -14.48 19.09 4.79
C ILE A 444 -15.14 17.72 5.03
N GLN A 445 -15.58 17.06 3.96
CA GLN A 445 -16.20 15.75 4.07
C GLN A 445 -15.26 14.69 4.66
N LEU A 446 -13.98 14.68 4.29
CA LEU A 446 -12.99 13.77 4.87
C LEU A 446 -12.72 14.06 6.35
N LEU A 447 -12.65 15.34 6.76
CA LEU A 447 -12.51 15.69 8.17
C LEU A 447 -13.74 15.28 9.00
N GLN A 448 -14.94 15.40 8.43
CA GLN A 448 -16.17 14.90 9.02
C GLN A 448 -16.16 13.36 9.15
N ASP A 449 -15.73 12.64 8.11
CA ASP A 449 -15.57 11.17 8.17
C ASP A 449 -14.56 10.76 9.25
N LEU A 450 -13.42 11.44 9.35
CA LEU A 450 -12.42 11.23 10.40
C LEU A 450 -12.99 11.49 11.80
N LEU A 451 -13.73 12.59 11.98
CA LEU A 451 -14.40 12.92 13.23
C LEU A 451 -15.41 11.83 13.65
N VAL A 452 -16.28 11.39 12.73
CA VAL A 452 -17.26 10.33 13.00
C VAL A 452 -16.54 9.03 13.37
N THR A 453 -15.44 8.72 12.69
CA THR A 453 -14.68 7.50 12.94
C THR A 453 -13.92 7.57 14.28
N ALA A 454 -13.30 8.70 14.62
CA ALA A 454 -12.64 8.93 15.91
C ALA A 454 -13.61 8.78 17.09
N ARG A 455 -14.82 9.32 16.96
CA ARG A 455 -15.90 9.12 17.95
C ARG A 455 -16.28 7.66 18.14
N LYS A 456 -16.27 6.86 17.07
CA LYS A 456 -16.54 5.40 17.14
C LYS A 456 -15.38 4.61 17.74
N MET A 457 -14.15 5.14 17.70
CA MET A 457 -13.00 4.57 18.42
C MET A 457 -12.95 4.98 19.90
N ASP A 458 -13.87 5.86 20.35
CA ASP A 458 -13.87 6.50 21.67
C ASP A 458 -12.61 7.35 21.96
N ASP A 459 -11.92 7.82 20.91
CA ASP A 459 -10.80 8.75 21.03
C ASP A 459 -11.32 10.20 20.99
N LEU A 460 -11.62 10.73 22.17
CA LEU A 460 -12.15 12.09 22.33
C LEU A 460 -11.14 13.17 21.94
N ALA A 461 -9.84 12.94 22.18
CA ALA A 461 -8.79 13.91 21.89
C ALA A 461 -8.65 14.11 20.37
N GLN A 462 -8.63 13.02 19.60
CA GLN A 462 -8.62 13.08 18.13
C GLN A 462 -9.91 13.68 17.57
N ALA A 463 -11.07 13.34 18.15
CA ALA A 463 -12.34 13.93 17.74
C ALA A 463 -12.34 15.46 17.91
N VAL A 464 -11.87 15.98 19.05
CA VAL A 464 -11.73 17.43 19.27
C VAL A 464 -10.74 18.04 18.28
N SER A 465 -9.61 17.39 18.04
CA SER A 465 -8.62 17.83 17.05
C SER A 465 -9.22 18.04 15.66
N HIS A 466 -10.00 17.08 15.17
CA HIS A 466 -10.64 17.19 13.86
C HIS A 466 -11.69 18.30 13.78
N VAL A 467 -12.45 18.55 14.85
CA VAL A 467 -13.38 19.70 14.90
C VAL A 467 -12.61 21.02 14.90
N CYS A 468 -11.52 21.12 15.67
CA CYS A 468 -10.64 22.30 15.65
C CYS A 468 -10.07 22.56 14.25
N GLN A 469 -9.57 21.52 13.57
CA GLN A 469 -9.07 21.63 12.19
C GLN A 469 -10.15 22.12 11.20
N LEU A 470 -11.40 21.68 11.39
CA LEU A 470 -12.56 22.12 10.61
C LEU A 470 -12.84 23.61 10.80
N LEU A 471 -12.89 24.06 12.06
CA LEU A 471 -13.18 25.44 12.44
C LEU A 471 -12.00 26.40 12.20
N GLU A 472 -10.77 25.90 12.18
CA GLU A 472 -9.58 26.74 12.02
C GLU A 472 -9.16 26.85 10.55
N TRP A 473 -9.17 25.75 9.80
CA TRP A 473 -8.60 25.72 8.45
C TRP A 473 -9.63 25.67 7.33
N ARG A 474 -10.91 25.41 7.63
CA ARG A 474 -11.97 25.28 6.61
C ARG A 474 -13.17 26.20 6.88
N LEU A 475 -13.10 27.08 7.86
CA LEU A 475 -14.19 27.95 8.28
C LEU A 475 -14.85 28.76 7.16
N GLU A 476 -14.02 29.32 6.27
CA GLU A 476 -14.47 30.13 5.14
C GLU A 476 -15.36 29.33 4.16
N TRP A 477 -15.20 28.01 4.12
CA TRP A 477 -15.89 27.10 3.21
C TRP A 477 -17.08 26.37 3.83
N LEU A 478 -17.26 26.48 5.15
CA LEU A 478 -18.42 25.95 5.87
C LEU A 478 -19.63 26.85 5.67
N SER A 479 -20.80 26.25 5.47
CA SER A 479 -22.07 26.95 5.55
C SER A 479 -22.35 27.44 6.98
N PRO A 480 -23.22 28.44 7.18
CA PRO A 480 -23.61 28.89 8.52
C PRO A 480 -24.14 27.75 9.41
N THR A 481 -24.85 26.78 8.83
CA THR A 481 -25.35 25.60 9.55
C THR A 481 -24.22 24.67 9.97
N GLU A 482 -23.29 24.35 9.05
CA GLU A 482 -22.12 23.52 9.34
C GLU A 482 -21.22 24.14 10.42
N ARG A 483 -21.09 25.48 10.44
CA ARG A 483 -20.35 26.21 11.49
C ARG A 483 -21.02 26.06 12.85
N ALA A 484 -22.35 26.22 12.92
CA ALA A 484 -23.10 26.09 14.17
C ALA A 484 -23.02 24.66 14.72
N GLU A 485 -23.17 23.66 13.85
CA GLU A 485 -23.03 22.24 14.20
C GLU A 485 -21.62 21.92 14.70
N ALA A 486 -20.58 22.41 14.01
CA ALA A 486 -19.19 22.21 14.44
C ALA A 486 -18.89 22.84 15.81
N CYS A 487 -19.38 24.06 16.07
CA CYS A 487 -19.27 24.68 17.39
C CYS A 487 -19.99 23.87 18.49
N GLN A 488 -21.22 23.42 18.21
CA GLN A 488 -21.99 22.60 19.16
C GLN A 488 -21.28 21.27 19.45
N GLN A 489 -20.73 20.63 18.40
CA GLN A 489 -19.95 19.40 18.54
C GLN A 489 -18.68 19.62 19.36
N LEU A 490 -17.96 20.73 19.15
CA LEU A 490 -16.78 21.07 19.94
C LEU A 490 -17.13 21.24 21.42
N GLN A 491 -18.19 21.98 21.75
CA GLN A 491 -18.64 22.18 23.13
C GLN A 491 -19.03 20.85 23.80
N ALA A 492 -19.78 20.00 23.08
CA ALA A 492 -20.20 18.69 23.59
C ALA A 492 -19.02 17.74 23.82
N LEU A 493 -18.01 17.75 22.95
CA LEU A 493 -16.82 16.91 23.11
C LEU A 493 -15.86 17.46 24.16
N ALA A 494 -15.62 18.77 24.16
CA ALA A 494 -14.73 19.43 25.11
C ALA A 494 -15.22 19.30 26.57
N SER A 495 -16.54 19.37 26.81
CA SER A 495 -17.10 19.17 28.15
C SER A 495 -16.89 17.76 28.72
N ARG A 496 -16.62 16.76 27.86
CA ARG A 496 -16.32 15.38 28.26
C ARG A 496 -14.83 15.12 28.47
N LEU A 497 -13.96 15.97 27.94
CA LEU A 497 -12.52 15.86 28.11
C LEU A 497 -12.12 16.39 29.49
N GLN A 498 -11.76 15.49 30.39
CA GLN A 498 -11.15 15.83 31.68
C GLN A 498 -9.63 15.81 31.51
N GLY A 499 -8.98 16.98 31.50
CA GLY A 499 -7.51 17.07 31.38
C GLY A 499 -6.99 18.51 31.26
N PRO A 500 -5.68 18.75 31.52
CA PRO A 500 -5.09 20.07 31.39
C PRO A 500 -5.14 20.56 29.94
N ALA A 501 -5.41 21.85 29.75
CA ALA A 501 -5.55 22.51 28.44
C ALA A 501 -4.32 22.34 27.51
N SER A 502 -3.17 21.91 28.03
CA SER A 502 -1.92 21.70 27.30
C SER A 502 -1.90 20.49 26.35
N ALA A 503 -2.88 19.58 26.43
CA ALA A 503 -3.02 18.46 25.49
C ALA A 503 -3.99 18.76 24.32
N GLN A 504 -4.57 19.96 24.27
CA GLN A 504 -5.55 20.36 23.26
C GLN A 504 -4.82 20.97 22.06
N PRO A 505 -5.17 20.63 20.80
CA PRO A 505 -4.74 21.45 19.67
C PRO A 505 -5.45 22.80 19.83
N PRO A 506 -4.72 23.91 20.08
CA PRO A 506 -5.36 25.19 20.29
C PRO A 506 -6.02 25.59 18.96
N LEU A 507 -7.15 26.28 19.01
CA LEU A 507 -7.66 27.03 17.86
C LEU A 507 -6.70 28.22 17.61
N LEU A 508 -5.55 27.94 17.02
CA LEU A 508 -4.37 28.81 17.04
C LEU A 508 -4.56 30.13 16.28
N HIS A 509 -5.62 30.25 15.48
CA HIS A 509 -5.88 31.41 14.64
C HIS A 509 -7.20 32.12 14.96
N LEU A 510 -7.87 31.76 16.06
CA LEU A 510 -9.09 32.41 16.53
C LEU A 510 -8.82 33.16 17.85
N PRO A 511 -9.32 34.40 18.02
CA PRO A 511 -10.03 35.22 17.03
C PRO A 511 -9.11 35.72 15.90
N LEU A 512 -9.69 36.05 14.75
CA LEU A 512 -8.93 36.52 13.58
C LEU A 512 -8.43 37.96 13.81
N VAL A 513 -7.11 38.16 13.69
CA VAL A 513 -6.49 39.50 13.80
C VAL A 513 -6.49 40.18 12.43
N ARG A 514 -7.33 41.19 12.23
CA ARG A 514 -7.41 41.97 10.98
C ARG A 514 -6.39 43.10 10.91
N ARG A 515 -6.03 43.68 12.05
CA ARG A 515 -5.05 44.77 12.15
C ARG A 515 -4.23 44.60 13.41
N PHE A 516 -2.91 44.76 13.27
CA PHE A 516 -1.95 44.80 14.37
C PHE A 516 -1.10 46.05 14.22
N GLN A 517 -1.29 47.04 15.09
CA GLN A 517 -0.61 48.32 15.00
C GLN A 517 -0.05 48.79 16.34
N PRO A 518 1.27 48.68 16.53
CA PRO A 518 1.95 49.32 17.64
C PRO A 518 1.73 50.85 17.62
N GLN A 519 1.38 51.42 18.76
CA GLN A 519 1.11 52.86 18.89
C GLN A 519 2.39 53.61 19.23
N ALA A 520 2.54 54.79 18.64
CA ALA A 520 3.57 55.75 19.07
C ALA A 520 3.22 56.29 20.45
N PRO A 521 4.24 56.58 21.28
CA PRO A 521 4.01 57.31 22.53
C PRO A 521 3.28 58.64 22.23
N ALA A 522 2.52 59.09 23.23
CA ALA A 522 1.80 60.35 23.16
C ALA A 522 2.76 61.48 22.75
N PRO A 523 2.31 62.53 22.02
CA PRO A 523 3.20 63.55 21.49
C PRO A 523 4.15 64.17 22.52
N HIS A 524 3.71 64.28 23.77
CA HIS A 524 4.48 64.79 24.91
C HIS A 524 5.50 63.79 25.51
N LEU A 525 5.40 62.50 25.17
CA LEU A 525 6.31 61.42 25.59
C LEU A 525 7.21 60.93 24.45
N ARG A 526 7.18 61.60 23.29
CA ARG A 526 8.03 61.21 22.16
C ARG A 526 9.48 61.60 22.45
N PRO A 527 10.44 60.68 22.29
CA PRO A 527 11.84 61.00 22.48
C PRO A 527 12.27 62.07 21.46
N LEU A 528 12.72 63.22 21.97
CA LEU A 528 13.34 64.28 21.18
C LEU A 528 14.83 64.01 21.11
N ARG A 529 15.42 64.00 19.90
CA ARG A 529 16.88 64.00 19.79
C ARG A 529 17.39 65.34 20.28
N LEU A 530 17.98 65.38 21.47
CA LEU A 530 18.86 66.48 21.85
C LEU A 530 20.07 66.43 20.91
N GLY A 531 20.22 67.46 20.09
CA GLY A 531 21.42 67.62 19.28
C GLY A 531 22.64 67.58 20.20
N SER A 532 23.61 66.72 19.87
CA SER A 532 24.88 66.62 20.58
C SER A 532 25.53 68.01 20.66
N GLN A 533 25.48 68.63 21.83
CA GLN A 533 26.35 69.75 22.18
C GLN A 533 27.58 69.19 22.89
N THR A 534 28.46 68.53 22.14
CA THR A 534 29.89 68.41 22.49
C THR A 534 30.69 68.51 21.20
N GLY A 535 31.81 69.23 21.27
CA GLY A 535 32.37 70.01 20.17
C GLY A 535 32.93 69.25 18.95
N SER A 536 32.99 70.02 17.86
CA SER A 536 33.87 69.90 16.69
C SER A 536 33.33 69.16 15.44
N ALA A 537 32.86 69.99 14.51
CA ALA A 537 33.00 69.93 13.05
C ALA A 537 32.88 68.59 12.31
N ALA A 538 31.71 68.39 11.68
CA ALA A 538 31.65 67.90 10.30
C ALA A 538 30.45 68.54 9.58
N VAL A 539 30.77 69.34 8.58
CA VAL A 539 29.85 70.06 7.70
C VAL A 539 29.13 69.09 6.77
N SER A 540 27.79 69.08 6.79
CA SER A 540 26.99 68.94 5.57
C SER A 540 25.59 69.54 5.75
N SER A 541 25.49 70.80 5.28
CA SER A 541 24.34 71.47 4.67
C SER A 541 23.01 71.61 5.44
N SER A 542 22.90 72.68 6.25
CA SER A 542 21.92 73.77 6.04
C SER A 542 22.06 74.86 7.11
N ASN A 543 23.11 75.69 7.01
CA ASN A 543 23.23 76.89 7.82
C ASN A 543 22.41 78.03 7.16
N SER A 544 21.09 78.00 7.36
CA SER A 544 20.19 79.12 7.01
C SER A 544 19.75 79.80 8.30
N PRO A 545 20.00 81.11 8.50
CA PRO A 545 19.46 81.85 9.64
C PRO A 545 17.97 82.19 9.46
N PHE A 546 17.35 81.78 8.34
CA PHE A 546 15.92 81.96 8.07
C PHE A 546 15.15 80.66 8.27
N ILE A 547 14.01 80.77 8.96
CA ILE A 547 13.08 79.68 9.32
C ILE A 547 12.48 78.99 8.06
N PHE A 548 12.54 79.63 6.89
CA PHE A 548 12.03 79.06 5.64
C PHE A 548 13.00 79.31 4.49
N SER A 549 13.43 78.24 3.80
CA SER A 549 14.26 78.30 2.60
C SER A 549 13.53 77.57 1.46
N PRO A 550 13.02 78.26 0.42
CA PRO A 550 12.01 77.71 -0.51
C PRO A 550 12.53 76.64 -1.49
N LEU A 551 13.81 76.27 -1.44
CA LEU A 551 14.49 75.45 -2.45
C LEU A 551 15.13 74.17 -1.91
N GLN A 552 14.78 73.73 -0.69
CA GLN A 552 15.26 72.44 -0.22
C GLN A 552 14.49 71.28 -0.89
N PRO A 553 15.18 70.29 -1.48
CA PRO A 553 14.52 69.12 -2.04
C PRO A 553 13.76 68.39 -0.93
N HIS A 554 12.46 68.21 -1.11
CA HIS A 554 11.63 67.41 -0.19
C HIS A 554 12.23 66.01 -0.06
N ARG A 555 13.00 65.79 1.01
CA ARG A 555 13.27 64.43 1.48
C ARG A 555 11.91 63.86 1.85
N ARG A 556 11.44 62.90 1.05
CA ARG A 556 10.31 62.05 1.44
C ARG A 556 10.59 61.58 2.85
N SER A 557 9.72 61.96 3.79
CA SER A 557 9.79 61.51 5.17
C SER A 557 9.72 59.99 5.18
N GLY A 558 10.88 59.33 5.18
CA GLY A 558 10.96 57.93 5.55
C GLY A 558 10.36 57.85 6.94
N ARG A 559 9.31 57.02 7.10
CA ARG A 559 8.60 56.86 8.38
C ARG A 559 9.64 56.75 9.50
N ALA A 560 9.64 57.72 10.41
CA ALA A 560 10.49 57.67 11.59
C ALA A 560 10.27 56.32 12.29
N PRO A 561 11.33 55.63 12.73
CA PRO A 561 11.17 54.36 13.41
C PRO A 561 10.31 54.56 14.65
N LEU A 562 9.37 53.64 14.87
CA LEU A 562 8.56 53.64 16.08
C LEU A 562 9.48 53.33 17.27
N LEU A 563 9.58 54.28 18.21
CA LEU A 563 10.38 54.14 19.41
C LEU A 563 9.46 54.03 20.63
N TRP A 564 9.68 52.99 21.43
CA TRP A 564 9.11 52.87 22.77
C TRP A 564 10.19 53.20 23.80
N VAL A 565 9.77 53.81 24.91
CA VAL A 565 10.68 54.25 25.98
C VAL A 565 10.75 53.14 27.03
N GLN A 566 11.96 52.80 27.47
CA GLN A 566 12.18 51.81 28.53
C GLN A 566 11.46 52.25 29.81
N GLY A 567 10.73 51.34 30.45
CA GLY A 567 10.00 51.60 31.69
C GLY A 567 8.65 52.29 31.51
N GLU A 568 8.30 52.73 30.29
CA GLU A 568 7.03 53.39 30.00
C GLU A 568 6.01 52.42 29.40
N VAL A 569 4.73 52.64 29.68
CA VAL A 569 3.65 51.80 29.15
C VAL A 569 3.45 52.10 27.68
N ALA A 570 3.68 51.09 26.85
CA ALA A 570 3.39 51.13 25.42
C ALA A 570 2.10 50.37 25.10
N ALA A 571 1.49 50.73 23.97
CA ALA A 571 0.23 50.14 23.55
C ALA A 571 0.27 49.60 22.12
N VAL A 572 -0.48 48.54 21.87
CA VAL A 572 -0.73 47.98 20.55
C VAL A 572 -2.23 47.98 20.31
N ALA A 573 -2.65 48.63 19.23
CA ALA A 573 -4.03 48.54 18.76
C ALA A 573 -4.21 47.30 17.89
N LEU A 574 -5.22 46.52 18.21
CA LEU A 574 -5.67 45.34 17.52
C LEU A 574 -7.08 45.57 16.97
N GLN A 575 -7.38 44.93 15.84
CA GLN A 575 -8.76 44.73 15.41
C GLN A 575 -9.00 43.23 15.31
N LEU A 576 -9.84 42.71 16.20
CA LEU A 576 -10.15 41.29 16.30
C LEU A 576 -11.54 41.04 15.69
N CYS A 577 -11.75 39.92 15.03
CA CYS A 577 -13.09 39.49 14.66
C CYS A 577 -13.30 38.03 15.07
N ASN A 578 -14.49 37.74 15.63
CA ASN A 578 -14.93 36.39 15.89
C ASN A 578 -15.76 35.90 14.68
N PRO A 579 -15.23 34.99 13.85
CA PRO A 579 -15.97 34.45 12.70
C PRO A 579 -16.92 33.30 13.07
N LEU A 580 -17.00 32.90 14.34
CA LEU A 580 -17.85 31.80 14.80
C LEU A 580 -19.29 32.28 15.08
N PRO A 581 -20.30 31.40 14.92
CA PRO A 581 -21.71 31.71 15.23
C PRO A 581 -22.01 31.70 16.74
N THR A 582 -21.01 31.51 17.59
CA THR A 582 -21.11 31.51 19.05
C THR A 582 -20.22 32.59 19.62
N GLU A 583 -20.58 33.09 20.80
CA GLU A 583 -19.77 34.04 21.55
C GLU A 583 -18.41 33.43 21.92
N LEU A 584 -17.33 34.21 21.77
CA LEU A 584 -15.97 33.79 22.07
C LEU A 584 -15.45 34.57 23.28
N ALA A 585 -15.40 33.91 24.44
CA ALA A 585 -14.84 34.45 25.67
C ALA A 585 -13.34 34.20 25.72
N VAL A 586 -12.55 35.26 25.56
CA VAL A 586 -11.08 35.23 25.67
C VAL A 586 -10.69 35.59 27.09
N GLN A 587 -10.20 34.61 27.85
CA GLN A 587 -9.86 34.81 29.27
C GLN A 587 -8.52 35.51 29.47
N HIS A 588 -7.52 35.20 28.66
CA HIS A 588 -6.17 35.73 28.83
C HIS A 588 -5.50 35.99 27.48
N MET A 589 -5.40 37.26 27.09
CA MET A 589 -4.70 37.71 25.88
C MET A 589 -3.59 38.69 26.25
N SER A 590 -2.37 38.44 25.76
CA SER A 590 -1.19 39.24 26.16
C SER A 590 -0.20 39.42 25.01
N LEU A 591 0.64 40.46 25.10
CA LEU A 591 1.68 40.72 24.10
C LEU A 591 2.90 39.83 24.35
N VAL A 592 3.25 39.01 23.37
CA VAL A 592 4.50 38.25 23.36
C VAL A 592 5.53 38.97 22.50
N ALA A 593 6.74 39.12 23.03
CA ALA A 593 7.84 39.78 22.34
C ALA A 593 9.15 38.99 22.41
N ASP A 594 10.02 39.23 21.44
CA ASP A 594 11.37 38.69 21.32
C ASP A 594 12.40 39.81 21.36
N GLY A 595 13.62 39.49 21.81
CA GLY A 595 14.76 40.39 21.95
C GLY A 595 14.83 41.15 23.28
N VAL A 596 13.83 41.97 23.58
CA VAL A 596 13.80 42.78 24.81
C VAL A 596 12.71 42.24 25.76
N PRO A 597 13.01 42.04 27.06
CA PRO A 597 12.00 41.62 28.03
C PRO A 597 10.86 42.66 28.10
N LEU A 598 9.65 42.20 27.78
CA LEU A 598 8.42 42.98 27.80
C LEU A 598 7.54 42.46 28.94
N GLU A 599 7.20 43.32 29.88
CA GLU A 599 6.15 43.03 30.86
C GLU A 599 4.80 43.30 30.20
N SER A 600 4.04 42.24 29.91
CA SER A 600 2.72 42.34 29.27
C SER A 600 1.59 42.39 30.29
N PHE A 601 0.60 43.23 30.07
CA PHE A 601 -0.63 43.25 30.88
C PHE A 601 -1.72 42.42 30.18
N PRO A 602 -2.18 41.31 30.76
CA PRO A 602 -3.18 40.48 30.14
C PRO A 602 -4.55 41.16 30.14
N ALA A 603 -5.32 40.93 29.07
CA ALA A 603 -6.68 41.40 28.92
C ALA A 603 -7.63 40.22 28.70
N SER A 604 -8.84 40.34 29.24
CA SER A 604 -9.96 39.44 28.97
C SER A 604 -11.02 40.18 28.16
N LEU A 605 -11.67 39.51 27.21
CA LEU A 605 -12.76 40.11 26.43
C LEU A 605 -13.75 39.07 25.92
N GLU A 606 -14.96 39.52 25.62
CA GLU A 606 -16.02 38.72 25.02
C GLU A 606 -16.31 39.25 23.62
N LEU A 607 -16.15 38.40 22.60
CA LEU A 607 -16.44 38.76 21.21
C LEU A 607 -17.79 38.19 20.78
N PRO A 608 -18.74 39.05 20.37
CA PRO A 608 -20.03 38.59 19.85
C PRO A 608 -19.88 37.64 18.65
N PRO A 609 -20.88 36.76 18.42
CA PRO A 609 -20.95 35.93 17.22
C PRO A 609 -20.79 36.73 15.93
N GLU A 610 -20.05 36.19 14.96
CA GLU A 610 -19.84 36.78 13.62
C GLU A 610 -19.52 38.29 13.66
N SER A 611 -18.70 38.70 14.63
CA SER A 611 -18.43 40.11 14.90
C SER A 611 -17.63 40.78 13.79
N SER A 612 -18.03 42.02 13.46
CA SER A 612 -17.20 42.96 12.71
C SER A 612 -15.91 43.31 13.48
N PRO A 613 -14.88 43.89 12.84
CA PRO A 613 -13.59 44.17 13.50
C PRO A 613 -13.73 44.99 14.80
N TYR A 614 -13.58 44.32 15.93
CA TYR A 614 -13.68 44.86 17.28
C TYR A 614 -12.33 45.44 17.72
N PRO A 615 -12.26 46.73 18.07
CA PRO A 615 -11.02 47.37 18.47
C PRO A 615 -10.61 46.95 19.88
N VAL A 616 -9.39 46.42 20.02
CA VAL A 616 -8.79 46.07 21.32
C VAL A 616 -7.44 46.77 21.48
N LYS A 617 -7.09 47.14 22.70
CA LYS A 617 -5.80 47.75 23.02
C LYS A 617 -5.09 46.88 24.05
N LEU A 618 -3.95 46.32 23.68
CA LEU A 618 -3.06 45.60 24.60
C LEU A 618 -1.92 46.50 25.04
N LEU A 619 -1.48 46.32 26.28
CA LEU A 619 -0.45 47.14 26.92
C LEU A 619 0.77 46.29 27.28
N GLY A 620 1.94 46.91 27.24
CA GLY A 620 3.17 46.30 27.77
C GLY A 620 4.27 47.32 28.02
N THR A 621 5.17 46.99 28.95
CA THR A 621 6.27 47.85 29.41
C THR A 621 7.62 47.20 29.06
N PRO A 622 8.42 47.79 28.15
CA PRO A 622 9.75 47.27 27.84
C PRO A 622 10.71 47.54 29.00
N ARG A 623 11.38 46.50 29.51
CA ARG A 623 12.25 46.58 30.70
C ARG A 623 13.72 46.84 30.39
N ALA A 624 14.14 46.74 29.13
CA ALA A 624 15.51 47.03 28.68
C ALA A 624 15.52 47.82 27.36
N THR A 625 16.67 48.40 27.02
CA THR A 625 16.91 49.02 25.71
C THR A 625 17.32 47.97 24.68
N GLY A 626 16.81 48.06 23.45
CA GLY A 626 17.20 47.17 22.36
C GLY A 626 16.17 47.11 21.23
N GLN A 627 16.32 46.13 20.33
CA GLN A 627 15.32 45.87 19.29
C GLN A 627 14.23 44.93 19.84
N LEU A 628 13.00 45.44 19.95
CA LEU A 628 11.83 44.69 20.36
C LEU A 628 11.10 44.14 19.13
N ARG A 629 10.89 42.82 19.04
CA ARG A 629 10.06 42.19 18.00
C ARG A 629 8.79 41.63 18.63
N LEU A 630 7.63 42.22 18.32
CA LEU A 630 6.35 41.69 18.79
C LEU A 630 5.97 40.48 17.94
N LEU A 631 5.80 39.30 18.56
CA LEU A 631 5.55 38.04 17.84
C LEU A 631 4.07 37.79 17.54
N GLY A 632 3.15 38.61 18.09
CA GLY A 632 1.71 38.38 17.97
C GLY A 632 1.33 37.06 18.65
N GLY A 633 1.31 37.05 19.98
CA GLY A 633 0.83 35.90 20.74
C GLY A 633 -0.70 35.91 20.82
N CYS A 634 -1.31 34.74 20.64
CA CYS A 634 -2.68 34.45 21.04
C CYS A 634 -2.70 34.08 22.52
#